data_AF-A0A2V9YW99-F1
#
_entry.id   AF-A0A2V9YW99-F1
#
_cell.length_a   1.000
_cell.length_b   1.000
_cell.length_c   1.000
_cell.angle_alpha   90.00
_cell.angle_beta   90.00
_cell.angle_gamma   90.00
#
_symmetry.space_group_name_H-M   'P 1'
#
loop_
_entity.id
_entity.type
_entity.pdbx_description
1 polymer ?
#
loop_
_entity_poly.entity_id
_entity_poly.type
_entity_poly.pdbx_seq_one_letter_code
_entity_poly.pdbx_strand_id
1 'polypeptide(L)'
;MASLARDGRGGRSPLRAAAAWDTNSAGYFMIRRVLALAVFLVLSIFAGAQKPEGKPSEKSAEKPDYSQESFVVEQVRTSYRFEDDGTGRKELFARVKVQSEAGVGQWGQVVVGYNSANERIEIPYVRVHKSDGGTITAPPDAVQDLSAPIERDAPVYTDYRQKHITVPGLRPGEVLEYDIVTIIHTALAPGQFWMEYDFDKTSITLDEQLEVNIPRERTIKLKNKSEFAPKVSEEDGRRIYRWTSSHLVREDDDKDKSKKKKKLEPEPPAVQLTTFGSWEEVGRWYAALERERRMPTPEIRAKVEGLIKGLASDSDRVQTLYDYVSTNFRYVSLSLGVGRYQPHSAADVFHNQYGDCKDKHTLLEAMLDAAGYRASSVLINSSRKLDPDVPSPSQFDHVISLLPVGKDQIWMDTTPEVAPYRLLAFNLRKKQALVVPPNGAGHLVETPADPPVPNTQLEEMEGKVSDLGKLTVHVHYTLRGDTELLLRVIFRKVARQQWERLAQTMSALSGLDGEVSDLKASDPAVTRQPFELEYTVAKANYFDWSKKKSDLNLPLSQFPLAEADQDDTDLEPVKFGPPGQYTYRIKLELPAKYAAHAPLPFSMKRDYAEYQASYKLEGSAFTAERKLVLRERELPAERTGDYLAFRRAVLSDLAQRVSIESTVAGSPAPPPNLKADELNESGYAALQNGNYPLALQLLKRAVEVDPKHKLAWNNLGNAYLAQRDTKAAIPAYNKQIEVSPYDQYAYNNLGRAYWMDRNYDEAVKAFRQQIEVNPLDRSAHGNLGTMYAEWHKYDEAAGELEKAVSLAPDDPLLQVTLGDSYLNLGQDEKALAAFDHAV
;
A
#
# COMPACT_ATOMS: atom_id res chain seq x y z
N MET A 1 -8.47 -35.57 -15.93
CA MET A 1 -7.72 -35.18 -17.14
C MET A 1 -7.64 -33.67 -17.17
N ALA A 2 -6.45 -33.09 -17.43
CA ALA A 2 -6.15 -31.63 -17.43
C ALA A 2 -6.54 -30.90 -16.13
N SER A 3 -5.65 -30.49 -15.22
CA SER A 3 -4.32 -29.87 -15.37
C SER A 3 -4.32 -28.68 -16.33
N LEU A 4 -4.15 -27.48 -15.78
CA LEU A 4 -3.34 -26.42 -16.38
C LEU A 4 -2.83 -25.50 -15.26
N ALA A 5 -1.58 -25.08 -15.38
CA ALA A 5 -0.81 -24.48 -14.30
C ALA A 5 -1.17 -23.02 -14.04
N ARG A 6 -0.91 -22.58 -12.80
CA ARG A 6 -0.66 -21.16 -12.52
C ARG A 6 0.75 -20.85 -13.00
N ASP A 7 0.90 -19.83 -13.82
CA ASP A 7 2.20 -19.22 -14.05
C ASP A 7 2.09 -17.70 -13.83
N GLY A 8 3.14 -17.11 -13.28
CA GLY A 8 3.01 -15.84 -12.54
C GLY A 8 4.30 -15.04 -12.43
N ARG A 9 4.74 -14.44 -13.54
CA ARG A 9 5.69 -13.30 -13.52
C ARG A 9 5.11 -12.16 -14.38
N GLY A 10 4.56 -11.14 -13.73
CA GLY A 10 3.89 -9.99 -14.37
C GLY A 10 4.43 -8.64 -13.88
N GLY A 11 5.55 -8.20 -14.45
CA GLY A 11 6.19 -6.92 -14.13
C GLY A 11 5.55 -5.72 -14.84
N ARG A 12 5.17 -4.71 -14.04
CA ARG A 12 4.91 -3.28 -14.36
C ARG A 12 4.98 -2.83 -15.84
N SER A 13 3.88 -2.28 -16.36
CA SER A 13 3.89 -0.91 -16.94
C SER A 13 2.49 -0.25 -16.86
N PRO A 14 2.36 1.09 -16.88
CA PRO A 14 1.08 1.77 -16.75
C PRO A 14 0.72 2.63 -17.99
N LEU A 15 -0.21 2.17 -18.81
CA LEU A 15 -0.88 3.01 -19.81
C LEU A 15 -2.40 2.75 -19.76
N ARG A 16 -3.15 3.74 -19.28
CA ARG A 16 -4.63 3.78 -19.27
C ARG A 16 -5.12 5.23 -19.41
N ALA A 17 -5.13 5.70 -20.65
CA ALA A 17 -5.95 6.82 -21.11
C ALA A 17 -6.60 6.36 -22.44
N ALA A 18 -7.89 6.53 -22.72
CA ALA A 18 -8.92 7.23 -21.97
C ALA A 18 -10.13 6.33 -21.66
N ALA A 19 -10.32 6.01 -20.37
CA ALA A 19 -11.61 5.56 -19.84
C ALA A 19 -11.93 6.41 -18.61
N ALA A 20 -13.03 7.15 -18.67
CA ALA A 20 -13.39 8.08 -17.62
C ALA A 20 -13.91 7.33 -16.39
N TRP A 21 -13.05 7.30 -15.36
CA TRP A 21 -13.42 7.33 -13.93
C TRP A 21 -13.87 6.03 -13.27
N ASP A 22 -13.01 5.52 -12.40
CA ASP A 22 -13.48 4.95 -11.13
C ASP A 22 -12.46 5.21 -10.01
N THR A 23 -12.62 6.33 -9.30
CA THR A 23 -11.73 6.79 -8.23
C THR A 23 -12.07 6.15 -6.88
N ASN A 24 -12.04 4.82 -6.80
CA ASN A 24 -12.40 4.10 -5.57
C ASN A 24 -11.30 3.13 -5.09
N SER A 25 -10.07 3.63 -4.91
CA SER A 25 -8.94 2.83 -4.38
C SER A 25 -8.01 3.57 -3.41
N ALA A 26 -8.42 4.72 -2.88
CA ALA A 26 -7.65 5.49 -1.89
C ALA A 26 -7.24 4.65 -0.65
N GLY A 27 -8.07 3.68 -0.24
CA GLY A 27 -7.78 2.76 0.87
C GLY A 27 -6.79 1.62 0.56
N TYR A 28 -6.50 1.32 -0.72
CA TYR A 28 -5.62 0.21 -1.11
C TYR A 28 -4.19 0.66 -1.48
N PHE A 29 -4.00 1.93 -1.88
CA PHE A 29 -2.67 2.45 -2.25
C PHE A 29 -1.70 2.66 -1.07
N MET A 30 -2.19 2.84 0.16
CA MET A 30 -1.31 2.92 1.34
C MET A 30 -0.59 1.60 1.65
N ILE A 31 -1.29 0.47 1.51
CA ILE A 31 -0.78 -0.86 1.93
C ILE A 31 0.44 -1.29 1.11
N ARG A 32 0.52 -0.89 -0.17
CA ARG A 32 1.66 -1.22 -1.05
C ARG A 32 2.90 -0.33 -0.87
N ARG A 33 2.80 0.85 -0.24
CA ARG A 33 3.95 1.77 -0.11
C ARG A 33 4.88 1.46 1.06
N VAL A 34 4.43 0.72 2.07
CA VAL A 34 5.26 0.34 3.24
C VAL A 34 6.18 -0.86 2.96
N LEU A 35 5.93 -1.62 1.88
CA LEU A 35 6.63 -2.87 1.54
C LEU A 35 7.58 -2.76 0.33
N ALA A 36 7.79 -1.55 -0.22
CA ALA A 36 8.47 -1.36 -1.51
C ALA A 36 9.78 -0.53 -1.43
N LEU A 37 10.51 -0.61 -0.31
CA LEU A 37 11.80 0.06 -0.12
C LEU A 37 12.93 -0.94 0.24
N ALA A 38 13.35 -1.73 -0.75
CA ALA A 38 14.61 -2.47 -0.71
C ALA A 38 15.13 -2.70 -2.13
N VAL A 39 16.46 -2.74 -2.28
CA VAL A 39 17.22 -3.05 -3.52
C VAL A 39 17.17 -1.97 -4.62
N PHE A 40 18.24 -1.16 -4.75
CA PHE A 40 19.22 -1.32 -5.85
C PHE A 40 20.44 -0.40 -5.72
N LEU A 41 21.63 -1.01 -5.89
CA LEU A 41 22.99 -0.45 -5.94
C LEU A 41 23.88 -1.58 -6.53
N VAL A 42 25.00 -1.40 -7.24
CA VAL A 42 25.82 -0.26 -7.70
C VAL A 42 26.24 -0.58 -9.15
N LEU A 43 26.56 0.40 -10.04
CA LEU A 43 27.72 0.39 -10.97
C LEU A 43 27.71 1.56 -11.98
N SER A 44 28.70 2.45 -11.93
CA SER A 44 29.00 3.47 -12.96
C SER A 44 30.40 4.08 -12.81
N ILE A 45 31.40 3.52 -13.51
CA ILE A 45 32.80 3.98 -13.70
C ILE A 45 33.29 3.31 -14.99
N PHE A 46 33.98 3.89 -15.99
CA PHE A 46 34.42 5.25 -16.36
C PHE A 46 33.91 5.54 -17.82
N ALA A 47 34.32 6.50 -18.67
CA ALA A 47 35.39 7.50 -18.72
C ALA A 47 34.92 8.74 -19.52
N GLY A 48 35.56 9.90 -19.32
CA GLY A 48 35.26 11.13 -20.08
C GLY A 48 36.14 11.34 -21.32
N ALA A 49 35.63 12.11 -22.28
CA ALA A 49 36.43 12.80 -23.29
C ALA A 49 35.71 14.11 -23.69
N GLN A 50 36.34 15.25 -23.41
CA GLN A 50 35.86 16.55 -23.89
C GLN A 50 36.05 16.65 -25.42
N LYS A 51 35.09 17.27 -26.11
CA LYS A 51 35.29 17.84 -27.46
C LYS A 51 34.96 19.35 -27.44
N PRO A 52 35.60 20.16 -28.29
CA PRO A 52 35.58 21.62 -28.15
C PRO A 52 34.28 22.26 -28.62
N GLU A 53 33.96 23.42 -28.06
CA GLU A 53 32.82 24.24 -28.44
C GLU A 53 32.96 24.79 -29.88
N GLY A 54 32.00 24.44 -30.74
CA GLY A 54 31.76 25.10 -32.01
C GLY A 54 30.52 25.98 -31.90
N LYS A 55 30.59 27.22 -32.40
CA LYS A 55 29.45 28.16 -32.37
C LYS A 55 28.22 27.58 -33.08
N PRO A 56 26.99 27.85 -32.58
CA PRO A 56 25.78 27.26 -33.15
C PRO A 56 25.50 27.84 -34.53
N SER A 57 25.38 26.96 -35.53
CA SER A 57 24.68 27.27 -36.78
C SER A 57 23.19 27.04 -36.59
N GLU A 58 22.37 27.92 -37.16
CA GLU A 58 20.91 27.76 -37.19
C GLU A 58 20.55 26.48 -37.97
N LYS A 59 20.25 25.40 -37.25
CA LYS A 59 19.59 24.23 -37.85
C LYS A 59 18.09 24.49 -37.92
N SER A 60 17.53 24.40 -39.11
CA SER A 60 16.11 24.09 -39.28
C SER A 60 15.78 22.83 -38.48
N ALA A 61 14.75 22.87 -37.63
CA ALA A 61 14.37 21.73 -36.82
C ALA A 61 14.00 20.53 -37.71
N GLU A 62 14.83 19.49 -37.68
CA GLU A 62 14.50 18.18 -38.23
C GLU A 62 13.25 17.66 -37.50
N LYS A 63 12.30 17.05 -38.24
CA LYS A 63 11.14 16.42 -37.59
C LYS A 63 11.63 15.37 -36.60
N PRO A 64 11.10 15.31 -35.36
CA PRO A 64 11.51 14.28 -34.40
C PRO A 64 11.27 12.88 -34.97
N ASP A 65 12.24 11.99 -34.81
CA ASP A 65 12.10 10.58 -35.18
C ASP A 65 11.48 9.78 -34.03
N TYR A 66 10.29 9.24 -34.29
CA TYR A 66 9.54 8.39 -33.37
C TYR A 66 9.58 6.91 -33.76
N SER A 67 10.43 6.50 -34.73
CA SER A 67 10.53 5.12 -35.21
C SER A 67 10.84 4.07 -34.13
N GLN A 68 11.39 4.52 -32.99
CA GLN A 68 11.79 3.67 -31.86
C GLN A 68 10.73 3.56 -30.76
N GLU A 69 9.62 4.32 -30.82
CA GLU A 69 8.51 4.16 -29.86
C GLU A 69 7.85 2.78 -30.01
N SER A 70 7.28 2.20 -28.95
CA SER A 70 6.51 0.95 -29.07
C SER A 70 5.29 1.12 -29.98
N PHE A 71 4.66 2.29 -29.92
CA PHE A 71 3.61 2.76 -30.81
C PHE A 71 3.62 4.30 -30.88
N VAL A 72 3.00 4.85 -31.92
CA VAL A 72 2.71 6.27 -32.07
C VAL A 72 1.22 6.44 -32.33
N VAL A 73 0.56 7.32 -31.59
CA VAL A 73 -0.84 7.70 -31.86
C VAL A 73 -0.82 8.69 -33.02
N GLU A 74 -1.15 8.22 -34.23
CA GLU A 74 -1.19 9.07 -35.44
C GLU A 74 -2.30 10.12 -35.33
N GLN A 75 -3.47 9.70 -34.84
CA GLN A 75 -4.63 10.55 -34.69
C GLN A 75 -5.57 10.01 -33.61
N VAL A 76 -6.11 10.88 -32.76
CA VAL A 76 -7.28 10.61 -31.90
C VAL A 76 -8.27 11.75 -32.08
N ARG A 77 -9.55 11.41 -32.26
CA ARG A 77 -10.65 12.37 -32.30
C ARG A 77 -11.77 11.92 -31.39
N THR A 78 -12.05 12.71 -30.37
CA THR A 78 -13.24 12.55 -29.51
C THR A 78 -14.27 13.62 -29.87
N SER A 79 -15.50 13.24 -30.25
CA SER A 79 -16.62 14.17 -30.40
C SER A 79 -17.73 13.87 -29.40
N TYR A 80 -18.19 14.90 -28.67
CA TYR A 80 -19.38 14.85 -27.82
C TYR A 80 -20.52 15.60 -28.51
N ARG A 81 -21.70 14.98 -28.60
CA ARG A 81 -22.94 15.62 -29.05
C ARG A 81 -24.00 15.47 -27.96
N PHE A 82 -24.40 16.58 -27.32
CA PHE A 82 -25.43 16.62 -26.27
C PHE A 82 -26.74 17.21 -26.78
N GLU A 83 -27.88 16.73 -26.28
CA GLU A 83 -29.21 17.23 -26.64
C GLU A 83 -29.84 18.02 -25.47
N ASP A 84 -30.94 18.73 -25.74
CA ASP A 84 -31.57 19.64 -24.77
C ASP A 84 -32.11 18.95 -23.51
N ASP A 85 -32.40 17.64 -23.59
CA ASP A 85 -32.87 16.80 -22.48
C ASP A 85 -31.74 16.18 -21.64
N GLY A 86 -30.47 16.41 -22.00
CA GLY A 86 -29.29 15.84 -21.35
C GLY A 86 -28.84 14.48 -21.89
N THR A 87 -29.55 13.90 -22.87
CA THR A 87 -29.07 12.73 -23.63
C THR A 87 -27.99 13.13 -24.63
N GLY A 88 -27.40 12.16 -25.33
CA GLY A 88 -26.38 12.46 -26.34
C GLY A 88 -25.57 11.25 -26.79
N ARG A 89 -24.39 11.53 -27.35
CA ARG A 89 -23.38 10.52 -27.66
C ARG A 89 -21.96 11.07 -27.56
N LYS A 90 -21.02 10.16 -27.34
CA LYS A 90 -19.58 10.37 -27.46
C LYS A 90 -19.04 9.43 -28.53
N GLU A 91 -18.37 9.96 -29.54
CA GLU A 91 -17.65 9.20 -30.57
C GLU A 91 -16.14 9.28 -30.27
N LEU A 92 -15.45 8.14 -30.30
CA LEU A 92 -14.00 8.03 -30.19
C LEU A 92 -13.46 7.32 -31.44
N PHE A 93 -12.76 8.08 -32.26
CA PHE A 93 -11.96 7.57 -33.37
C PHE A 93 -10.47 7.61 -33.00
N ALA A 94 -9.71 6.58 -33.35
CA ALA A 94 -8.26 6.57 -33.18
C ALA A 94 -7.54 5.80 -34.28
N ARG A 95 -6.30 6.25 -34.59
CA ARG A 95 -5.29 5.58 -35.41
C ARG A 95 -4.00 5.48 -34.63
N VAL A 96 -3.50 4.26 -34.47
CA VAL A 96 -2.29 3.94 -33.71
C VAL A 96 -1.35 3.12 -34.56
N LYS A 97 -0.19 3.68 -34.87
CA LYS A 97 0.92 3.00 -35.55
C LYS A 97 1.68 2.15 -34.53
N VAL A 98 1.62 0.84 -34.64
CA VAL A 98 2.35 -0.09 -33.75
C VAL A 98 3.68 -0.44 -34.39
N GLN A 99 4.79 -0.33 -33.66
CA GLN A 99 6.14 -0.40 -34.24
C GLN A 99 7.02 -1.50 -33.64
N SER A 100 6.67 -2.04 -32.46
CA SER A 100 7.39 -3.15 -31.84
C SER A 100 6.44 -4.17 -31.19
N GLU A 101 6.95 -5.36 -30.85
CA GLU A 101 6.17 -6.39 -30.14
C GLU A 101 5.70 -5.92 -28.75
N ALA A 102 6.39 -4.96 -28.11
CA ALA A 102 5.88 -4.31 -26.91
C ALA A 102 4.61 -3.50 -27.19
N GLY A 103 4.54 -2.82 -28.34
CA GLY A 103 3.34 -2.13 -28.81
C GLY A 103 2.22 -3.09 -29.19
N VAL A 104 2.54 -4.27 -29.76
CA VAL A 104 1.55 -5.35 -29.99
C VAL A 104 0.99 -5.87 -28.66
N GLY A 105 1.83 -6.06 -27.64
CA GLY A 105 1.38 -6.43 -26.30
C GLY A 105 0.49 -5.37 -25.63
N GLN A 106 0.74 -4.08 -25.89
CA GLN A 106 -0.06 -2.96 -25.39
C GLN A 106 -1.40 -2.81 -26.11
N TRP A 107 -1.43 -2.97 -27.43
CA TRP A 107 -2.59 -2.70 -28.30
C TRP A 107 -3.28 -3.96 -28.85
N GLY A 108 -2.90 -5.16 -28.41
CA GLY A 108 -3.56 -6.42 -28.76
C GLY A 108 -5.01 -6.53 -28.25
N GLN A 109 -5.44 -5.60 -27.39
CA GLN A 109 -6.82 -5.46 -26.93
C GLN A 109 -7.17 -3.97 -26.75
N VAL A 110 -8.33 -3.55 -27.28
CA VAL A 110 -8.93 -2.25 -26.98
C VAL A 110 -9.94 -2.43 -25.84
N VAL A 111 -9.94 -1.54 -24.85
CA VAL A 111 -10.85 -1.61 -23.68
C VAL A 111 -11.62 -0.31 -23.52
N VAL A 112 -12.94 -0.39 -23.47
CA VAL A 112 -13.84 0.77 -23.35
C VAL A 112 -14.81 0.60 -22.18
N GLY A 113 -14.81 1.57 -21.27
CA GLY A 113 -15.75 1.63 -20.15
C GLY A 113 -17.04 2.39 -20.48
N TYR A 114 -18.16 1.96 -19.89
CA TYR A 114 -19.47 2.64 -19.99
C TYR A 114 -20.40 2.27 -18.82
N ASN A 115 -21.35 3.13 -18.48
CA ASN A 115 -22.33 2.92 -17.40
C ASN A 115 -23.63 2.32 -17.98
N SER A 116 -23.79 1.00 -17.87
CA SER A 116 -24.81 0.23 -18.60
C SER A 116 -26.27 0.51 -18.24
N ALA A 117 -26.57 1.30 -17.21
CA ALA A 117 -27.92 1.76 -16.88
C ALA A 117 -28.32 3.05 -17.64
N ASN A 118 -27.35 3.84 -18.12
CA ASN A 118 -27.61 5.12 -18.82
C ASN A 118 -26.88 5.27 -20.17
N GLU A 119 -25.93 4.38 -20.46
CA GLU A 119 -25.12 4.34 -21.67
C GLU A 119 -25.16 2.96 -22.35
N ARG A 120 -24.95 2.95 -23.67
CA ARG A 120 -24.57 1.73 -24.41
C ARG A 120 -23.39 2.01 -25.35
N ILE A 121 -22.60 0.97 -25.63
CA ILE A 121 -21.51 1.02 -26.59
C ILE A 121 -21.95 0.39 -27.92
N GLU A 122 -21.78 1.13 -29.00
CA GLU A 122 -21.77 0.66 -30.39
C GLU A 122 -20.33 0.69 -30.91
N ILE A 123 -19.92 -0.36 -31.63
CA ILE A 123 -18.55 -0.49 -32.16
C ILE A 123 -18.66 -0.59 -33.68
N PRO A 124 -18.66 0.53 -34.42
CA PRO A 124 -18.63 0.53 -35.88
C PRO A 124 -17.52 -0.36 -36.45
N TYR A 125 -16.30 -0.28 -35.92
CA TYR A 125 -15.21 -1.21 -36.23
C TYR A 125 -14.03 -1.08 -35.25
N VAL A 126 -13.28 -2.18 -35.12
CA VAL A 126 -11.87 -2.20 -34.68
C VAL A 126 -11.11 -2.96 -35.75
N ARG A 127 -10.13 -2.37 -36.41
CA ARG A 127 -9.44 -2.97 -37.56
C ARG A 127 -7.94 -2.71 -37.57
N VAL A 128 -7.19 -3.64 -38.16
CA VAL A 128 -5.75 -3.52 -38.40
C VAL A 128 -5.51 -3.37 -39.90
N HIS A 129 -4.87 -2.28 -40.29
CA HIS A 129 -4.32 -2.09 -41.62
C HIS A 129 -2.92 -2.72 -41.68
N LYS A 130 -2.78 -3.70 -42.56
CA LYS A 130 -1.61 -4.57 -42.70
C LYS A 130 -0.56 -3.91 -43.60
N SER A 131 0.71 -4.26 -43.40
CA SER A 131 1.83 -3.68 -44.18
C SER A 131 1.80 -4.03 -45.68
N ASP A 132 1.04 -5.05 -46.07
CA ASP A 132 0.80 -5.46 -47.46
C ASP A 132 -0.40 -4.72 -48.13
N GLY A 133 -1.05 -3.81 -47.40
CA GLY A 133 -2.26 -3.09 -47.83
C GLY A 133 -3.57 -3.80 -47.48
N GLY A 134 -3.52 -5.01 -46.90
CA GLY A 134 -4.69 -5.71 -46.37
C GLY A 134 -5.33 -4.98 -45.19
N THR A 135 -6.55 -5.41 -44.81
CA THR A 135 -7.23 -4.93 -43.60
C THR A 135 -7.97 -6.07 -42.94
N ILE A 136 -7.77 -6.25 -41.63
CA ILE A 136 -8.43 -7.28 -40.82
C ILE A 136 -9.30 -6.58 -39.77
N THR A 137 -10.61 -6.84 -39.77
CA THR A 137 -11.55 -6.25 -38.81
C THR A 137 -11.89 -7.27 -37.73
N ALA A 138 -11.99 -6.81 -36.48
CA ALA A 138 -12.43 -7.62 -35.35
C ALA A 138 -13.86 -8.12 -35.58
N PRO A 139 -14.11 -9.44 -35.59
CA PRO A 139 -15.46 -9.98 -35.71
C PRO A 139 -16.26 -9.74 -34.41
N PRO A 140 -17.60 -9.82 -34.41
CA PRO A 140 -18.42 -9.52 -33.23
C PRO A 140 -18.12 -10.38 -31.99
N ASP A 141 -17.64 -11.61 -32.18
CA ASP A 141 -17.23 -12.55 -31.12
C ASP A 141 -15.85 -12.23 -30.52
N ALA A 142 -15.09 -11.31 -31.12
CA ALA A 142 -13.88 -10.74 -30.50
C ALA A 142 -14.20 -9.71 -29.41
N VAL A 143 -15.47 -9.31 -29.25
CA VAL A 143 -15.93 -8.37 -28.22
C VAL A 143 -16.48 -9.11 -27.01
N GLN A 144 -15.79 -8.99 -25.87
CA GLN A 144 -16.26 -9.48 -24.57
C GLN A 144 -16.80 -8.31 -23.73
N ASP A 145 -17.85 -8.55 -22.96
CA ASP A 145 -18.46 -7.55 -22.08
C ASP A 145 -18.34 -8.01 -20.62
N LEU A 146 -17.47 -7.33 -19.87
CA LEU A 146 -17.02 -7.76 -18.55
C LEU A 146 -17.34 -6.71 -17.48
N SER A 147 -17.66 -7.17 -16.27
CA SER A 147 -17.60 -6.36 -15.04
C SER A 147 -16.21 -5.76 -14.84
N ALA A 148 -16.15 -4.57 -14.26
CA ALA A 148 -14.90 -3.91 -13.95
C ALA A 148 -14.09 -4.74 -12.92
N PRO A 149 -12.73 -4.75 -12.98
CA PRO A 149 -11.92 -5.57 -12.08
C PRO A 149 -12.19 -5.33 -10.57
N ILE A 150 -12.60 -4.12 -10.19
CA ILE A 150 -12.86 -3.75 -8.79
C ILE A 150 -14.03 -4.51 -8.16
N GLU A 151 -15.03 -4.94 -8.95
CA GLU A 151 -16.16 -5.77 -8.48
C GLU A 151 -15.71 -7.17 -8.01
N ARG A 152 -14.52 -7.63 -8.43
CA ARG A 152 -13.99 -8.96 -8.10
C ARG A 152 -13.35 -9.01 -6.71
N ASP A 153 -12.82 -7.88 -6.25
CA ASP A 153 -11.97 -7.78 -5.05
C ASP A 153 -12.62 -6.96 -3.91
N ALA A 154 -13.74 -6.27 -4.16
CA ALA A 154 -14.42 -5.40 -3.19
C ALA A 154 -15.95 -5.53 -3.27
N PRO A 155 -16.70 -5.23 -2.18
CA PRO A 155 -18.16 -5.16 -2.19
C PRO A 155 -18.65 -3.85 -2.85
N VAL A 156 -18.28 -3.69 -4.11
CA VAL A 156 -18.66 -2.60 -5.01
C VAL A 156 -19.50 -3.24 -6.11
N TYR A 157 -20.76 -2.83 -6.21
CA TYR A 157 -21.67 -3.22 -7.29
C TYR A 157 -21.97 -1.96 -8.10
N THR A 158 -21.62 -2.01 -9.37
CA THR A 158 -21.71 -0.87 -10.29
C THR A 158 -22.33 -1.31 -11.60
N ASP A 159 -23.00 -0.40 -12.30
CA ASP A 159 -23.44 -0.65 -13.68
C ASP A 159 -22.32 -0.32 -14.69
N TYR A 160 -21.16 0.14 -14.21
CA TYR A 160 -19.98 0.36 -15.02
C TYR A 160 -19.37 -0.94 -15.55
N ARG A 161 -19.39 -1.10 -16.87
CA ARG A 161 -18.93 -2.31 -17.59
C ARG A 161 -17.84 -1.96 -18.58
N GLN A 162 -17.05 -2.97 -18.96
CA GLN A 162 -15.95 -2.83 -19.91
C GLN A 162 -16.16 -3.73 -21.12
N LYS A 163 -16.21 -3.13 -22.33
CA LYS A 163 -16.03 -3.86 -23.58
C LYS A 163 -14.55 -4.11 -23.78
N HIS A 164 -14.14 -5.37 -23.86
CA HIS A 164 -12.80 -5.81 -24.21
C HIS A 164 -12.83 -6.36 -25.64
N ILE A 165 -12.20 -5.66 -26.58
CA ILE A 165 -12.15 -6.04 -27.99
C ILE A 165 -10.77 -6.57 -28.32
N THR A 166 -10.67 -7.87 -28.61
CA THR A 166 -9.40 -8.48 -29.06
C THR A 166 -9.06 -7.98 -30.47
N VAL A 167 -7.87 -7.42 -30.64
CA VAL A 167 -7.41 -6.85 -31.91
C VAL A 167 -6.82 -7.95 -32.80
N PRO A 168 -7.38 -8.22 -33.99
CA PRO A 168 -7.00 -9.38 -34.78
C PRO A 168 -5.71 -9.16 -35.57
N GLY A 169 -4.75 -10.05 -35.39
CA GLY A 169 -3.59 -10.19 -36.29
C GLY A 169 -2.61 -9.02 -36.32
N LEU A 170 -2.62 -8.14 -35.31
CA LEU A 170 -1.73 -6.99 -35.17
C LEU A 170 -0.24 -7.40 -35.11
N ARG A 171 0.61 -6.72 -35.88
CA ARG A 171 2.07 -6.91 -35.90
C ARG A 171 2.85 -5.59 -35.88
N PRO A 172 4.16 -5.61 -35.57
CA PRO A 172 5.03 -4.45 -35.72
C PRO A 172 5.01 -3.90 -37.16
N GLY A 173 4.91 -2.59 -37.30
CA GLY A 173 4.79 -1.88 -38.58
C GLY A 173 3.34 -1.61 -39.03
N GLU A 174 2.33 -2.11 -38.33
CA GLU A 174 0.92 -2.04 -38.74
C GLU A 174 0.15 -0.90 -38.04
N VAL A 175 -1.03 -0.55 -38.54
CA VAL A 175 -1.87 0.51 -37.97
C VAL A 175 -3.16 -0.09 -37.44
N LEU A 176 -3.39 0.04 -36.14
CA LEU A 176 -4.69 -0.17 -35.51
C LEU A 176 -5.54 1.07 -35.73
N GLU A 177 -6.76 0.90 -36.26
CA GLU A 177 -7.76 1.95 -36.38
C GLU A 177 -9.08 1.48 -35.76
N TYR A 178 -9.73 2.32 -34.96
CA TYR A 178 -11.03 2.00 -34.37
C TYR A 178 -11.94 3.21 -34.29
N ASP A 179 -13.24 2.93 -34.34
CA ASP A 179 -14.33 3.88 -34.12
C ASP A 179 -15.33 3.26 -33.14
N ILE A 180 -15.65 4.00 -32.08
CA ILE A 180 -16.41 3.53 -30.92
C ILE A 180 -17.36 4.63 -30.47
N VAL A 181 -18.64 4.30 -30.36
CA VAL A 181 -19.71 5.25 -30.05
C VAL A 181 -20.38 4.87 -28.74
N THR A 182 -20.28 5.74 -27.73
CA THR A 182 -21.05 5.68 -26.48
C THR A 182 -22.33 6.48 -26.65
N ILE A 183 -23.49 5.83 -26.69
CA ILE A 183 -24.80 6.49 -26.70
C ILE A 183 -25.26 6.70 -25.25
N ILE A 184 -25.50 7.94 -24.85
CA ILE A 184 -26.09 8.33 -23.57
C ILE A 184 -27.61 8.37 -23.79
N HIS A 185 -28.31 7.28 -23.48
CA HIS A 185 -29.75 7.15 -23.73
C HIS A 185 -30.61 7.61 -22.56
N THR A 186 -30.02 7.77 -21.37
CA THR A 186 -30.72 8.27 -20.17
C THR A 186 -29.90 9.40 -19.56
N ALA A 187 -30.48 10.58 -19.39
CA ALA A 187 -29.81 11.69 -18.70
C ALA A 187 -29.78 11.43 -17.18
N LEU A 188 -28.60 11.53 -16.55
CA LEU A 188 -28.43 11.41 -15.10
C LEU A 188 -29.07 12.59 -14.33
N ALA A 189 -29.22 13.73 -15.00
CA ALA A 189 -29.98 14.89 -14.55
C ALA A 189 -30.81 15.41 -15.74
N PRO A 190 -32.14 15.23 -15.78
CA PRO A 190 -32.95 15.65 -16.92
C PRO A 190 -32.76 17.12 -17.28
N GLY A 191 -32.50 17.39 -18.55
CA GLY A 191 -32.23 18.73 -19.09
C GLY A 191 -30.84 19.30 -18.74
N GLN A 192 -29.92 18.50 -18.20
CA GLN A 192 -28.56 18.89 -17.84
C GLN A 192 -27.52 17.87 -18.36
N PHE A 193 -26.33 18.35 -18.71
CA PHE A 193 -25.20 17.54 -19.12
C PHE A 193 -23.86 18.16 -18.69
N TRP A 194 -22.83 17.32 -18.59
CA TRP A 194 -21.46 17.72 -18.25
C TRP A 194 -20.45 16.76 -18.86
N MET A 195 -19.19 17.19 -18.95
CA MET A 195 -18.05 16.35 -19.31
C MET A 195 -16.74 16.89 -18.74
N GLU A 196 -15.78 15.99 -18.56
CA GLU A 196 -14.39 16.30 -18.24
C GLU A 196 -13.50 15.54 -19.24
N TYR A 197 -12.43 16.18 -19.73
CA TYR A 197 -11.51 15.62 -20.73
C TYR A 197 -10.07 16.02 -20.42
N ASP A 198 -9.15 15.08 -20.62
CA ASP A 198 -7.70 15.29 -20.57
C ASP A 198 -7.07 14.81 -21.88
N PHE A 199 -6.22 15.65 -22.46
CA PHE A 199 -5.37 15.30 -23.59
C PHE A 199 -4.27 14.32 -23.15
N ASP A 200 -3.77 13.47 -24.06
CA ASP A 200 -2.67 12.55 -23.74
C ASP A 200 -1.39 13.34 -23.42
N LYS A 201 -0.69 12.87 -22.38
CA LYS A 201 0.57 13.42 -21.85
C LYS A 201 1.59 12.31 -21.55
N THR A 202 1.35 11.12 -22.09
CA THR A 202 2.08 9.88 -21.78
C THR A 202 2.55 9.16 -23.03
N SER A 203 1.75 9.13 -24.11
CA SER A 203 2.12 8.55 -25.40
C SER A 203 2.46 9.61 -26.43
N ILE A 204 3.42 9.35 -27.32
CA ILE A 204 3.66 10.21 -28.48
C ILE A 204 2.40 10.24 -29.35
N THR A 205 1.78 11.42 -29.44
CA THR A 205 0.49 11.67 -30.06
C THR A 205 0.59 12.85 -31.02
N LEU A 206 0.40 12.59 -32.31
CA LEU A 206 0.69 13.57 -33.37
C LEU A 206 -0.46 14.56 -33.61
N ASP A 207 -1.70 14.09 -33.56
CA ASP A 207 -2.93 14.87 -33.73
C ASP A 207 -4.00 14.38 -32.75
N GLU A 208 -4.30 15.16 -31.72
CA GLU A 208 -5.41 14.89 -30.81
C GLU A 208 -6.46 15.99 -30.91
N GLN A 209 -7.71 15.59 -31.14
CA GLN A 209 -8.82 16.51 -31.35
C GLN A 209 -9.97 16.22 -30.39
N LEU A 210 -10.48 17.26 -29.75
CA LEU A 210 -11.73 17.24 -29.00
C LEU A 210 -12.74 18.15 -29.68
N GLU A 211 -13.93 17.62 -29.96
CA GLU A 211 -15.10 18.38 -30.40
C GLU A 211 -16.20 18.26 -29.33
N VAL A 212 -16.86 19.37 -28.99
CA VAL A 212 -18.07 19.37 -28.17
C VAL A 212 -19.16 20.19 -28.86
N ASN A 213 -20.26 19.53 -29.20
CA ASN A 213 -21.33 20.01 -30.06
C ASN A 213 -22.66 20.05 -29.27
N ILE A 214 -23.12 21.26 -28.93
CA ILE A 214 -24.31 21.50 -28.09
C ILE A 214 -25.40 22.27 -28.84
N PRO A 215 -26.67 22.22 -28.42
CA PRO A 215 -27.72 23.08 -28.95
C PRO A 215 -27.40 24.54 -28.60
N ARG A 216 -27.58 25.46 -29.55
CA ARG A 216 -27.06 26.84 -29.48
C ARG A 216 -27.54 27.64 -28.26
N GLU A 217 -28.79 27.44 -27.88
CA GLU A 217 -29.45 28.18 -26.80
C GLU A 217 -29.09 27.63 -25.40
N ARG A 218 -28.29 26.55 -25.31
CA ARG A 218 -27.80 26.04 -24.03
C ARG A 218 -26.72 26.95 -23.46
N THR A 219 -27.02 27.51 -22.29
CA THR A 219 -26.01 28.10 -21.40
C THR A 219 -25.12 27.00 -20.83
N ILE A 220 -23.81 27.24 -20.84
CA ILE A 220 -22.81 26.35 -20.23
C ILE A 220 -21.82 27.15 -19.38
N LYS A 221 -21.19 26.47 -18.43
CA LYS A 221 -19.88 26.82 -17.88
C LYS A 221 -18.85 25.93 -18.56
N LEU A 222 -17.84 26.54 -19.16
CA LEU A 222 -16.72 25.87 -19.81
C LEU A 222 -15.43 26.44 -19.25
N LYS A 223 -14.52 25.57 -18.81
CA LYS A 223 -13.18 25.91 -18.36
C LYS A 223 -12.19 24.97 -19.03
N ASN A 224 -11.06 25.52 -19.45
CA ASN A 224 -9.94 24.78 -20.03
C ASN A 224 -8.64 25.31 -19.43
N LYS A 225 -7.58 24.50 -19.45
CA LYS A 225 -6.23 25.00 -19.13
C LYS A 225 -5.80 26.04 -20.17
N SER A 226 -4.95 26.97 -19.75
CA SER A 226 -4.52 28.16 -20.50
C SER A 226 -3.99 27.86 -21.91
N GLU A 227 -3.31 26.74 -22.05
CA GLU A 227 -2.68 26.24 -23.27
C GLU A 227 -3.69 25.65 -24.29
N PHE A 228 -4.95 25.42 -23.89
CA PHE A 228 -5.98 24.75 -24.71
C PHE A 228 -7.20 25.65 -24.96
N ALA A 229 -7.03 26.75 -25.69
CA ALA A 229 -8.16 27.60 -26.11
C ALA A 229 -8.98 26.95 -27.26
N PRO A 230 -10.32 26.82 -27.13
CA PRO A 230 -11.15 26.28 -28.21
C PRO A 230 -11.31 27.26 -29.38
N LYS A 231 -11.39 26.71 -30.59
CA LYS A 231 -12.07 27.36 -31.73
C LYS A 231 -13.58 27.12 -31.57
N VAL A 232 -14.38 28.17 -31.73
CA VAL A 232 -15.84 28.10 -31.58
C VAL A 232 -16.52 28.44 -32.89
N SER A 233 -17.50 27.64 -33.30
CA SER A 233 -18.37 27.89 -34.46
C SER A 233 -19.84 27.70 -34.10
N GLU A 234 -20.74 28.35 -34.84
CA GLU A 234 -22.19 28.10 -34.77
C GLU A 234 -22.68 27.69 -36.16
N GLU A 235 -23.31 26.52 -36.26
CA GLU A 235 -23.85 25.94 -37.50
C GLU A 235 -25.10 25.10 -37.17
N ASP A 236 -26.09 25.08 -38.07
CA ASP A 236 -27.34 24.29 -37.97
C ASP A 236 -28.07 24.35 -36.61
N GLY A 237 -28.11 25.53 -35.98
CA GLY A 237 -28.76 25.73 -34.67
C GLY A 237 -27.97 25.17 -33.48
N ARG A 238 -26.67 24.89 -33.68
CA ARG A 238 -25.77 24.30 -32.68
C ARG A 238 -24.52 25.16 -32.50
N ARG A 239 -23.89 25.05 -31.35
CA ARG A 239 -22.59 25.67 -31.03
C ARG A 239 -21.57 24.56 -30.83
N ILE A 240 -20.43 24.68 -31.49
CA ILE A 240 -19.39 23.66 -31.53
C ILE A 240 -18.08 24.26 -31.06
N TYR A 241 -17.46 23.59 -30.09
CA TYR A 241 -16.16 23.91 -29.53
C TYR A 241 -15.16 22.86 -30.02
N ARG A 242 -14.03 23.28 -30.58
CA ARG A 242 -13.00 22.41 -31.17
C ARG A 242 -11.63 22.74 -30.57
N TRP A 243 -10.99 21.74 -29.98
CA TRP A 243 -9.61 21.80 -29.50
C TRP A 243 -8.72 20.89 -30.33
N THR A 244 -7.44 21.26 -30.42
CA THR A 244 -6.39 20.48 -31.07
C THR A 244 -5.16 20.48 -30.15
N SER A 245 -4.58 19.31 -29.92
CA SER A 245 -3.40 19.07 -29.08
C SER A 245 -2.45 18.10 -29.78
N SER A 246 -1.22 18.01 -29.28
CA SER A 246 -0.23 17.01 -29.66
C SER A 246 0.74 16.80 -28.50
N HIS A 247 1.22 15.57 -28.32
CA HIS A 247 2.24 15.23 -27.33
C HIS A 247 3.46 14.67 -28.05
N LEU A 248 4.50 15.49 -28.17
CA LEU A 248 5.63 15.29 -29.09
C LEU A 248 6.98 15.05 -28.38
N VAL A 249 6.95 14.78 -27.08
CA VAL A 249 8.14 14.70 -26.21
C VAL A 249 7.97 13.48 -25.29
N ARG A 250 9.03 12.70 -25.07
CA ARG A 250 8.99 11.59 -24.11
C ARG A 250 9.00 12.12 -22.69
N GLU A 251 8.33 11.42 -21.76
CA GLU A 251 8.45 11.76 -20.35
C GLU A 251 9.91 11.68 -19.85
N ASP A 252 10.70 10.73 -20.34
CA ASP A 252 12.08 10.48 -19.91
C ASP A 252 13.15 11.39 -20.57
N ASP A 253 12.81 12.12 -21.64
CA ASP A 253 13.74 13.06 -22.30
C ASP A 253 13.92 14.37 -21.48
N ASP A 254 13.03 14.64 -20.52
CA ASP A 254 13.12 15.74 -19.54
C ASP A 254 14.11 15.38 -18.43
N LYS A 255 15.41 15.65 -18.64
CA LYS A 255 16.51 15.29 -17.73
C LYS A 255 16.33 15.79 -16.29
N ASP A 256 15.53 16.85 -16.07
CA ASP A 256 15.20 17.36 -14.74
C ASP A 256 14.12 16.53 -13.99
N LYS A 257 13.40 15.61 -14.66
CA LYS A 257 12.40 14.76 -13.98
C LYS A 257 12.98 13.77 -12.99
N SER A 258 14.29 13.49 -13.03
CA SER A 258 14.99 12.78 -11.95
C SER A 258 14.89 13.51 -10.59
N LYS A 259 14.55 14.81 -10.59
CA LYS A 259 14.29 15.63 -9.40
C LYS A 259 12.82 16.02 -9.18
N LYS A 260 11.99 16.11 -10.22
CA LYS A 260 10.58 16.54 -10.09
C LYS A 260 9.79 15.57 -9.21
N LYS A 261 9.44 16.01 -8.00
CA LYS A 261 8.57 15.25 -7.08
C LYS A 261 7.22 14.97 -7.73
N LYS A 262 6.76 13.72 -7.63
CA LYS A 262 5.44 13.33 -8.13
C LYS A 262 4.36 14.08 -7.32
N LYS A 263 3.64 15.02 -7.97
CA LYS A 263 2.59 15.84 -7.33
C LYS A 263 1.65 14.95 -6.49
N LEU A 264 1.43 15.32 -5.23
CA LEU A 264 0.66 14.51 -4.28
C LEU A 264 -0.84 14.48 -4.60
N GLU A 265 -1.37 15.53 -5.22
CA GLU A 265 -2.77 15.65 -5.61
C GLU A 265 -2.88 15.68 -7.16
N PRO A 266 -3.86 14.99 -7.77
CA PRO A 266 -4.15 15.13 -9.19
C PRO A 266 -4.59 16.56 -9.53
N GLU A 267 -4.17 17.05 -10.70
CA GLU A 267 -4.69 18.32 -11.24
C GLU A 267 -6.14 18.17 -11.69
N PRO A 268 -6.91 19.28 -11.80
CA PRO A 268 -8.15 19.31 -12.56
C PRO A 268 -7.90 18.93 -14.04
N PRO A 269 -8.93 18.40 -14.73
CA PRO A 269 -8.86 18.04 -16.14
C PRO A 269 -8.48 19.20 -17.06
N ALA A 270 -7.96 18.88 -18.24
CA ALA A 270 -7.60 19.87 -19.26
C ALA A 270 -8.79 20.67 -19.80
N VAL A 271 -9.97 20.06 -19.89
CA VAL A 271 -11.25 20.69 -20.26
C VAL A 271 -12.36 20.17 -19.34
N GLN A 272 -13.19 21.07 -18.83
CA GLN A 272 -14.39 20.76 -18.04
C GLN A 272 -15.58 21.59 -18.53
N LEU A 273 -16.73 20.95 -18.74
CA LEU A 273 -17.96 21.59 -19.20
C LEU A 273 -19.16 21.11 -18.38
N THR A 274 -20.08 22.01 -18.07
CA THR A 274 -21.33 21.73 -17.35
C THR A 274 -22.43 22.71 -17.76
N THR A 275 -23.69 22.27 -17.82
CA THR A 275 -24.85 23.16 -18.04
C THR A 275 -25.44 23.74 -16.76
N PHE A 276 -25.05 23.25 -15.58
CA PHE A 276 -25.40 23.88 -14.31
C PHE A 276 -24.79 25.29 -14.26
N GLY A 277 -25.60 26.31 -13.99
CA GLY A 277 -25.15 27.70 -13.94
C GLY A 277 -24.45 28.07 -12.63
N SER A 278 -24.74 27.34 -11.55
CA SER A 278 -24.33 27.66 -10.18
C SER A 278 -24.25 26.43 -9.27
N TRP A 279 -23.48 26.54 -8.19
CA TRP A 279 -23.45 25.53 -7.11
C TRP A 279 -24.81 25.36 -6.41
N GLU A 280 -25.65 26.41 -6.41
CA GLU A 280 -27.02 26.33 -5.90
C GLU A 280 -27.91 25.41 -6.75
N GLU A 281 -27.71 25.35 -8.08
CA GLU A 281 -28.44 24.43 -8.95
C GLU A 281 -27.99 22.97 -8.74
N VAL A 282 -26.67 22.73 -8.61
CA VAL A 282 -26.14 21.41 -8.27
C VAL A 282 -26.69 20.95 -6.91
N GLY A 283 -26.69 21.84 -5.92
CA GLY A 283 -27.26 21.57 -4.59
C GLY A 283 -28.77 21.32 -4.62
N ARG A 284 -29.54 22.09 -5.39
CA ARG A 284 -31.00 21.87 -5.55
C ARG A 284 -31.32 20.54 -6.25
N TRP A 285 -30.54 20.16 -7.25
CA TRP A 285 -30.68 18.86 -7.91
C TRP A 285 -30.38 17.71 -6.94
N TYR A 286 -29.27 17.78 -6.19
CA TYR A 286 -28.95 16.76 -5.18
C TYR A 286 -29.97 16.71 -4.04
N ALA A 287 -30.43 17.86 -3.55
CA ALA A 287 -31.49 17.95 -2.54
C ALA A 287 -32.80 17.30 -3.01
N ALA A 288 -33.13 17.38 -4.31
CA ALA A 288 -34.28 16.70 -4.88
C ALA A 288 -34.11 15.17 -4.95
N LEU A 289 -32.88 14.69 -5.15
CA LEU A 289 -32.52 13.26 -5.17
C LEU A 289 -32.70 12.60 -3.78
N GLU A 290 -32.32 13.28 -2.70
CA GLU A 290 -32.39 12.77 -1.32
C GLU A 290 -33.75 13.02 -0.61
N ARG A 291 -34.53 14.02 -1.05
CA ARG A 291 -35.64 14.64 -0.28
C ARG A 291 -36.57 13.66 0.43
N GLU A 292 -37.08 12.68 -0.32
CA GLU A 292 -38.06 11.70 0.17
C GLU A 292 -37.39 10.49 0.84
N ARG A 293 -36.09 10.32 0.61
CA ARG A 293 -35.29 9.17 1.06
C ARG A 293 -34.76 9.34 2.48
N ARG A 294 -34.54 10.58 2.92
CA ARG A 294 -34.13 10.93 4.30
C ARG A 294 -35.25 10.97 5.35
N MET A 295 -36.48 10.58 5.00
CA MET A 295 -37.63 10.71 5.92
C MET A 295 -37.62 9.61 6.99
N PRO A 296 -37.56 9.94 8.30
CA PRO A 296 -37.50 8.92 9.34
C PRO A 296 -38.86 8.26 9.60
N THR A 297 -38.88 6.93 9.44
CA THR A 297 -40.03 6.05 9.70
C THR A 297 -40.31 5.89 11.21
N PRO A 298 -41.46 5.32 11.61
CA PRO A 298 -41.75 5.03 13.03
C PRO A 298 -40.68 4.16 13.70
N GLU A 299 -40.10 3.20 12.98
CA GLU A 299 -39.06 2.28 13.47
C GLU A 299 -37.75 3.03 13.74
N ILE A 300 -37.36 3.92 12.81
CA ILE A 300 -36.18 4.80 12.98
C ILE A 300 -36.40 5.73 14.18
N ARG A 301 -37.59 6.34 14.33
CA ARG A 301 -37.92 7.21 15.47
C ARG A 301 -37.86 6.46 16.80
N ALA A 302 -38.48 5.29 16.90
CA ALA A 302 -38.44 4.46 18.10
C ALA A 302 -36.99 4.02 18.44
N LYS A 303 -36.16 3.72 17.44
CA LYS A 303 -34.75 3.40 17.64
C LYS A 303 -33.96 4.61 18.16
N VAL A 304 -34.19 5.79 17.59
CA VAL A 304 -33.58 7.06 18.03
C VAL A 304 -33.95 7.38 19.47
N GLU A 305 -35.24 7.37 19.81
CA GLU A 305 -35.75 7.58 21.16
C GLU A 305 -35.08 6.63 22.17
N GLY A 306 -34.96 5.34 21.81
CA GLY A 306 -34.28 4.34 22.63
C GLY A 306 -32.78 4.60 22.82
N LEU A 307 -32.08 5.07 21.79
CA LEU A 307 -30.65 5.37 21.83
C LEU A 307 -30.32 6.63 22.64
N ILE A 308 -31.17 7.66 22.59
CA ILE A 308 -30.90 8.95 23.26
C ILE A 308 -31.54 9.08 24.65
N LYS A 309 -32.31 8.09 25.09
CA LYS A 309 -33.02 8.09 26.37
C LYS A 309 -32.06 8.27 27.55
N GLY A 310 -32.26 9.33 28.33
CA GLY A 310 -31.46 9.65 29.50
C GLY A 310 -30.16 10.42 29.20
N LEU A 311 -29.83 10.68 27.94
CA LEU A 311 -28.69 11.54 27.59
C LEU A 311 -29.04 13.02 27.79
N ALA A 312 -28.21 13.71 28.58
CA ALA A 312 -28.46 15.09 28.99
C ALA A 312 -27.96 16.14 27.98
N SER A 313 -26.82 15.91 27.31
CA SER A 313 -26.23 16.88 26.38
C SER A 313 -26.54 16.55 24.92
N ASP A 314 -26.67 17.60 24.09
CA ASP A 314 -26.86 17.43 22.64
C ASP A 314 -25.63 16.76 21.99
N SER A 315 -24.42 17.02 22.50
CA SER A 315 -23.21 16.35 22.02
C SER A 315 -23.26 14.84 22.25
N ASP A 316 -23.70 14.37 23.42
CA ASP A 316 -23.84 12.93 23.70
C ASP A 316 -24.90 12.29 22.80
N ARG A 317 -26.01 12.99 22.52
CA ARG A 317 -27.08 12.52 21.65
C ARG A 317 -26.59 12.36 20.21
N VAL A 318 -26.04 13.43 19.63
CA VAL A 318 -25.51 13.43 18.26
C VAL A 318 -24.39 12.40 18.12
N GLN A 319 -23.46 12.33 19.08
CA GLN A 319 -22.39 11.33 19.07
C GLN A 319 -22.94 9.90 19.15
N THR A 320 -23.97 9.64 19.95
CA THR A 320 -24.58 8.29 20.05
C THR A 320 -25.26 7.86 18.75
N LEU A 321 -25.90 8.79 18.05
CA LEU A 321 -26.50 8.53 16.73
C LEU A 321 -25.42 8.31 15.65
N TYR A 322 -24.35 9.12 15.67
CA TYR A 322 -23.18 8.94 14.83
C TYR A 322 -22.50 7.58 15.06
N ASP A 323 -22.18 7.24 16.31
CA ASP A 323 -21.51 5.99 16.68
C ASP A 323 -22.34 4.78 16.22
N TYR A 324 -23.66 4.84 16.39
CA TYR A 324 -24.58 3.79 15.94
C TYR A 324 -24.53 3.59 14.42
N VAL A 325 -24.71 4.65 13.62
CA VAL A 325 -24.68 4.55 12.14
C VAL A 325 -23.29 4.20 11.61
N SER A 326 -22.23 4.74 12.23
CA SER A 326 -20.85 4.46 11.83
C SER A 326 -20.52 2.97 12.01
N THR A 327 -20.72 2.43 13.21
CA THR A 327 -20.20 1.10 13.60
C THR A 327 -21.08 -0.09 13.24
N ASN A 328 -22.41 0.11 13.08
CA ASN A 328 -23.38 -0.99 12.87
C ASN A 328 -23.80 -1.19 11.40
N PHE A 329 -23.43 -0.28 10.49
CA PHE A 329 -23.84 -0.33 9.08
C PHE A 329 -22.60 -0.51 8.20
N ARG A 330 -22.53 -1.64 7.48
CA ARG A 330 -21.34 -2.00 6.68
C ARG A 330 -21.25 -1.13 5.42
N TYR A 331 -20.04 -0.68 5.08
CA TYR A 331 -19.83 -0.01 3.79
C TYR A 331 -19.97 -0.98 2.62
N VAL A 332 -20.91 -0.70 1.70
CA VAL A 332 -21.13 -1.42 0.45
C VAL A 332 -21.45 -0.41 -0.64
N SER A 333 -20.61 -0.32 -1.68
CA SER A 333 -20.81 0.66 -2.74
C SER A 333 -21.87 0.16 -3.73
N LEU A 334 -22.99 0.86 -3.85
CA LEU A 334 -24.05 0.57 -4.82
C LEU A 334 -24.24 1.78 -5.74
N SER A 335 -23.72 1.66 -6.97
CA SER A 335 -23.72 2.75 -7.96
C SER A 335 -24.37 2.25 -9.25
N LEU A 336 -25.70 2.33 -9.33
CA LEU A 336 -26.47 1.89 -10.50
C LEU A 336 -27.22 3.08 -11.13
N GLY A 337 -26.73 3.60 -12.26
CA GLY A 337 -27.33 4.72 -12.99
C GLY A 337 -27.45 5.99 -12.11
N VAL A 338 -28.67 6.54 -11.99
CA VAL A 338 -28.91 7.69 -11.08
C VAL A 338 -28.59 7.36 -9.61
N GLY A 339 -28.63 6.07 -9.23
CA GLY A 339 -28.18 5.56 -7.93
C GLY A 339 -26.69 5.76 -7.65
N ARG A 340 -25.89 6.24 -8.61
CA ARG A 340 -24.54 6.79 -8.32
C ARG A 340 -24.63 8.00 -7.39
N TYR A 341 -25.61 8.88 -7.62
CA TYR A 341 -25.82 10.11 -6.85
C TYR A 341 -26.99 10.01 -5.86
N GLN A 342 -28.03 9.24 -6.19
CA GLN A 342 -29.24 9.16 -5.39
C GLN A 342 -29.10 8.07 -4.30
N PRO A 343 -29.12 8.41 -3.00
CA PRO A 343 -28.97 7.44 -1.91
C PRO A 343 -30.15 6.48 -1.85
N HIS A 344 -30.03 5.29 -1.26
CA HIS A 344 -31.16 4.45 -0.85
C HIS A 344 -32.01 5.17 0.21
N SER A 345 -33.25 4.73 0.45
CA SER A 345 -34.03 5.32 1.54
C SER A 345 -33.43 4.98 2.90
N ALA A 346 -33.55 5.88 3.88
CA ALA A 346 -33.13 5.63 5.25
C ALA A 346 -33.79 4.36 5.81
N ALA A 347 -35.02 4.03 5.38
CA ALA A 347 -35.71 2.80 5.73
C ALA A 347 -34.99 1.55 5.16
N ASP A 348 -34.60 1.58 3.88
CA ASP A 348 -33.86 0.49 3.24
C ASP A 348 -32.49 0.28 3.90
N VAL A 349 -31.74 1.37 4.13
CA VAL A 349 -30.43 1.32 4.78
C VAL A 349 -30.54 0.80 6.22
N PHE A 350 -31.56 1.25 6.97
CA PHE A 350 -31.86 0.79 8.32
C PHE A 350 -32.22 -0.71 8.36
N HIS A 351 -33.01 -1.18 7.40
CA HIS A 351 -33.41 -2.58 7.29
C HIS A 351 -32.26 -3.50 6.85
N ASN A 352 -31.53 -3.10 5.80
CA ASN A 352 -30.50 -3.92 5.15
C ASN A 352 -29.15 -3.91 5.90
N GLN A 353 -28.92 -2.94 6.79
CA GLN A 353 -27.69 -2.81 7.60
C GLN A 353 -26.40 -2.60 6.79
N TYR A 354 -26.53 -2.09 5.56
CA TYR A 354 -25.40 -1.66 4.73
C TYR A 354 -25.78 -0.47 3.84
N GLY A 355 -24.76 0.21 3.34
CA GLY A 355 -24.88 1.31 2.38
C GLY A 355 -23.53 1.96 2.11
N ASP A 356 -23.44 2.86 1.14
CA ASP A 356 -22.25 3.66 0.87
C ASP A 356 -22.25 5.01 1.61
N CYS A 357 -21.44 5.97 1.17
CA CYS A 357 -21.28 7.27 1.83
C CYS A 357 -22.57 8.09 1.82
N LYS A 358 -23.30 8.14 0.69
CA LYS A 358 -24.57 8.85 0.58
C LYS A 358 -25.67 8.12 1.37
N ASP A 359 -25.69 6.78 1.33
CA ASP A 359 -26.66 5.96 2.07
C ASP A 359 -26.51 6.11 3.59
N LYS A 360 -25.26 6.00 4.10
CA LYS A 360 -24.97 6.16 5.53
C LYS A 360 -25.15 7.61 6.00
N HIS A 361 -24.93 8.60 5.13
CA HIS A 361 -25.34 9.97 5.40
C HIS A 361 -26.87 10.09 5.52
N THR A 362 -27.65 9.57 4.56
CA THR A 362 -29.11 9.64 4.56
C THR A 362 -29.74 8.97 5.78
N LEU A 363 -29.20 7.83 6.23
CA LEU A 363 -29.64 7.23 7.50
C LEU A 363 -29.27 8.10 8.72
N LEU A 364 -28.05 8.64 8.79
CA LEU A 364 -27.65 9.52 9.89
C LEU A 364 -28.51 10.79 9.93
N GLU A 365 -28.80 11.41 8.78
CA GLU A 365 -29.67 12.58 8.68
C GLU A 365 -31.09 12.26 9.16
N ALA A 366 -31.68 11.13 8.73
CA ALA A 366 -33.00 10.69 9.19
C ALA A 366 -33.04 10.48 10.71
N MET A 367 -31.98 9.85 11.27
CA MET A 367 -31.86 9.62 12.72
C MET A 367 -31.67 10.93 13.50
N LEU A 368 -30.93 11.88 12.94
CA LEU A 368 -30.74 13.22 13.51
C LEU A 368 -32.05 14.02 13.46
N ASP A 369 -32.81 13.98 12.36
CA ASP A 369 -34.10 14.67 12.25
C ASP A 369 -35.14 14.10 13.22
N ALA A 370 -35.18 12.78 13.40
CA ALA A 370 -35.99 12.15 14.43
C ALA A 370 -35.63 12.61 15.86
N ALA A 371 -34.39 13.04 16.10
CA ALA A 371 -33.94 13.65 17.37
C ALA A 371 -34.05 15.19 17.40
N GLY A 372 -34.57 15.83 16.36
CA GLY A 372 -34.74 17.29 16.27
C GLY A 372 -33.55 18.07 15.69
N TYR A 373 -32.53 17.39 15.16
CA TYR A 373 -31.33 18.00 14.59
C TYR A 373 -31.37 17.98 13.05
N ARG A 374 -31.00 19.09 12.39
CA ARG A 374 -31.01 19.21 10.92
C ARG A 374 -29.58 19.19 10.36
N ALA A 375 -29.09 18.00 10.03
CA ALA A 375 -27.83 17.87 9.28
C ALA A 375 -27.99 18.30 7.82
N SER A 376 -26.87 18.60 7.17
CA SER A 376 -26.75 18.90 5.74
C SER A 376 -25.84 17.87 5.09
N SER A 377 -26.18 17.48 3.86
CA SER A 377 -25.36 16.67 2.98
C SER A 377 -24.15 17.50 2.52
N VAL A 378 -22.99 16.86 2.41
CA VAL A 378 -21.75 17.53 1.99
C VAL A 378 -21.09 16.71 0.92
N LEU A 379 -21.13 17.19 -0.33
CA LEU A 379 -20.44 16.56 -1.46
C LEU A 379 -18.99 17.02 -1.48
N ILE A 380 -18.04 16.10 -1.52
CA ILE A 380 -16.61 16.39 -1.45
C ILE A 380 -15.80 15.52 -2.43
N ASN A 381 -14.62 16.00 -2.82
CA ASN A 381 -13.64 15.20 -3.55
C ASN A 381 -12.55 14.68 -2.60
N SER A 382 -12.44 13.37 -2.49
CA SER A 382 -11.50 12.65 -1.62
C SER A 382 -10.06 12.69 -2.12
N SER A 383 -9.85 12.94 -3.42
CA SER A 383 -8.58 12.74 -4.12
C SER A 383 -7.94 14.01 -4.68
N ARG A 384 -8.68 14.85 -5.41
CA ARG A 384 -8.23 16.13 -5.98
C ARG A 384 -8.87 17.35 -5.28
N LYS A 385 -8.45 18.54 -5.68
CA LYS A 385 -9.12 19.80 -5.34
C LYS A 385 -10.34 20.02 -6.24
N LEU A 386 -11.36 20.66 -5.68
CA LEU A 386 -12.53 21.16 -6.40
C LEU A 386 -12.16 22.43 -7.18
N ASP A 387 -12.65 22.56 -8.40
CA ASP A 387 -12.57 23.80 -9.18
C ASP A 387 -13.83 24.66 -8.92
N PRO A 388 -13.74 25.79 -8.20
CA PRO A 388 -14.93 26.54 -7.79
C PRO A 388 -15.67 27.23 -8.94
N ASP A 389 -15.06 27.36 -10.13
CA ASP A 389 -15.66 28.03 -11.29
C ASP A 389 -16.58 27.10 -12.11
N VAL A 390 -16.49 25.77 -11.88
CA VAL A 390 -17.16 24.73 -12.67
C VAL A 390 -18.19 23.96 -11.81
N PRO A 391 -19.40 24.50 -11.59
CA PRO A 391 -20.44 23.82 -10.82
C PRO A 391 -20.89 22.53 -11.54
N SER A 392 -20.39 21.38 -11.10
CA SER A 392 -20.68 20.09 -11.73
C SER A 392 -20.75 18.96 -10.69
N PRO A 393 -21.77 18.07 -10.77
CA PRO A 393 -21.82 16.83 -9.99
C PRO A 393 -20.58 15.95 -10.15
N SER A 394 -19.90 16.06 -11.29
CA SER A 394 -18.68 15.33 -11.62
C SER A 394 -17.54 15.61 -10.64
N GLN A 395 -17.51 16.77 -9.98
CA GLN A 395 -16.39 17.11 -9.11
C GLN A 395 -16.36 16.34 -7.78
N PHE A 396 -17.35 15.50 -7.46
CA PHE A 396 -17.48 14.82 -6.17
C PHE A 396 -17.38 13.30 -6.30
N ASP A 397 -16.71 12.67 -5.34
CA ASP A 397 -16.55 11.20 -5.25
C ASP A 397 -16.98 10.65 -3.87
N HIS A 398 -17.32 11.53 -2.90
CA HIS A 398 -17.66 11.15 -1.53
C HIS A 398 -18.71 12.09 -0.93
N VAL A 399 -19.45 11.60 0.08
CA VAL A 399 -20.48 12.34 0.81
C VAL A 399 -20.24 12.23 2.31
N ILE A 400 -20.19 13.38 2.99
CA ILE A 400 -20.09 13.49 4.45
C ILE A 400 -21.25 14.33 5.01
N SER A 401 -21.31 14.50 6.33
CA SER A 401 -22.40 15.23 7.01
C SER A 401 -21.88 16.48 7.71
N LEU A 402 -22.64 17.57 7.66
CA LEU A 402 -22.44 18.77 8.47
C LEU A 402 -23.69 19.05 9.29
N LEU A 403 -23.58 19.02 10.62
CA LEU A 403 -24.65 19.42 11.53
C LEU A 403 -24.31 20.75 12.24
N PRO A 404 -25.06 21.84 12.00
CA PRO A 404 -24.97 23.04 12.82
C PRO A 404 -25.67 22.82 14.18
N VAL A 405 -24.98 23.11 15.28
CA VAL A 405 -25.53 23.10 16.65
C VAL A 405 -25.16 24.40 17.36
N GLY A 406 -26.12 25.30 17.51
CA GLY A 406 -25.87 26.64 18.06
C GLY A 406 -24.91 27.45 17.19
N LYS A 407 -23.67 27.63 17.65
CA LYS A 407 -22.58 28.27 16.88
C LYS A 407 -21.59 27.25 16.29
N ASP A 408 -21.66 25.99 16.71
CA ASP A 408 -20.69 24.98 16.32
C ASP A 408 -21.10 24.29 15.01
N GLN A 409 -20.09 24.00 14.19
CA GLN A 409 -20.21 23.14 13.01
C GLN A 409 -19.65 21.76 13.34
N ILE A 410 -20.53 20.76 13.34
CA ILE A 410 -20.22 19.37 13.63
C ILE A 410 -20.10 18.61 12.30
N TRP A 411 -18.87 18.49 11.82
CA TRP A 411 -18.52 17.70 10.64
C TRP A 411 -18.41 16.22 11.01
N MET A 412 -18.95 15.31 10.21
CA MET A 412 -19.00 13.88 10.51
C MET A 412 -18.87 13.03 9.24
N ASP A 413 -18.09 11.96 9.31
CA ASP A 413 -18.01 10.94 8.26
C ASP A 413 -18.23 9.55 8.89
N THR A 414 -19.27 8.84 8.46
CA THR A 414 -19.63 7.49 8.94
C THR A 414 -19.07 6.37 8.05
N THR A 415 -18.48 6.71 6.90
CA THR A 415 -17.91 5.73 5.95
C THR A 415 -16.73 4.91 6.51
N PRO A 416 -15.80 5.47 7.31
CA PRO A 416 -14.70 4.68 7.87
C PRO A 416 -15.11 3.59 8.88
N GLU A 417 -16.39 3.55 9.31
CA GLU A 417 -16.99 2.68 10.35
C GLU A 417 -16.43 2.81 11.78
N VAL A 418 -15.15 3.17 11.92
CA VAL A 418 -14.40 3.20 13.18
C VAL A 418 -13.70 4.54 13.42
N ALA A 419 -14.13 5.60 12.73
CA ALA A 419 -13.65 6.94 12.97
C ALA A 419 -14.19 7.51 14.30
N PRO A 420 -13.35 8.16 15.13
CA PRO A 420 -13.80 8.98 16.23
C PRO A 420 -14.79 10.06 15.77
N TYR A 421 -15.81 10.30 16.59
CA TYR A 421 -16.77 11.37 16.35
C TYR A 421 -16.07 12.72 16.09
N ARG A 422 -16.55 13.44 15.07
CA ARG A 422 -15.98 14.68 14.51
C ARG A 422 -14.62 14.56 13.80
N LEU A 423 -13.99 13.40 13.75
CA LEU A 423 -12.74 13.20 13.02
C LEU A 423 -13.00 12.88 11.54
N LEU A 424 -12.75 13.85 10.66
CA LEU A 424 -12.64 13.59 9.22
C LEU A 424 -11.28 12.94 8.91
N ALA A 425 -11.20 12.02 7.96
CA ALA A 425 -9.93 11.49 7.48
C ALA A 425 -9.03 12.60 6.89
N PHE A 426 -7.71 12.47 6.99
CA PHE A 426 -6.76 13.53 6.59
C PHE A 426 -6.98 14.06 5.16
N ASN A 427 -7.30 13.18 4.21
CA ASN A 427 -7.56 13.53 2.80
C ASN A 427 -8.88 14.28 2.55
N LEU A 428 -9.70 14.51 3.59
CA LEU A 428 -10.96 15.26 3.56
C LEU A 428 -10.87 16.60 4.28
N ARG A 429 -9.72 16.98 4.86
CA ARG A 429 -9.49 18.22 5.63
C ARG A 429 -8.91 19.34 4.76
N LYS A 430 -9.19 20.61 5.09
CA LYS A 430 -8.74 21.80 4.32
C LYS A 430 -9.13 21.68 2.83
N LYS A 431 -10.36 21.22 2.55
CA LYS A 431 -10.90 21.02 1.20
C LYS A 431 -12.23 21.73 1.01
N GLN A 432 -12.42 22.36 -0.14
CA GLN A 432 -13.73 22.86 -0.54
C GLN A 432 -14.69 21.71 -0.83
N ALA A 433 -15.89 21.82 -0.28
CA ALA A 433 -16.99 20.88 -0.43
C ALA A 433 -18.31 21.64 -0.64
N LEU A 434 -19.26 21.03 -1.34
CA LEU A 434 -20.60 21.59 -1.53
C LEU A 434 -21.51 21.16 -0.37
N VAL A 435 -21.85 22.09 0.51
CA VAL A 435 -22.88 21.89 1.53
C VAL A 435 -24.25 22.04 0.88
N VAL A 436 -25.12 21.07 1.10
CA VAL A 436 -26.51 21.03 0.63
C VAL A 436 -27.44 21.03 1.86
N PRO A 437 -27.95 22.20 2.29
CA PRO A 437 -28.82 22.28 3.46
C PRO A 437 -30.23 21.77 3.16
N PRO A 438 -30.93 21.10 4.09
CA PRO A 438 -32.24 20.49 3.83
C PRO A 438 -33.31 21.43 3.26
N ASN A 439 -33.24 22.71 3.65
CA ASN A 439 -34.18 23.78 3.27
C ASN A 439 -33.44 25.03 2.74
N GLY A 440 -32.24 24.88 2.16
CA GLY A 440 -31.38 26.00 1.76
C GLY A 440 -30.73 25.84 0.40
N ALA A 441 -30.03 26.89 -0.04
CA ALA A 441 -29.24 26.86 -1.27
C ALA A 441 -27.88 26.17 -1.05
N GLY A 442 -27.45 25.39 -2.04
CA GLY A 442 -26.14 24.73 -2.01
C GLY A 442 -25.00 25.74 -2.13
N HIS A 443 -24.01 25.66 -1.25
CA HIS A 443 -22.88 26.60 -1.21
C HIS A 443 -21.56 25.91 -0.86
N LEU A 444 -20.45 26.47 -1.33
CA LEU A 444 -19.12 25.93 -1.04
C LEU A 444 -18.65 26.35 0.36
N VAL A 445 -18.10 25.40 1.11
CA VAL A 445 -17.48 25.59 2.43
C VAL A 445 -16.16 24.80 2.47
N GLU A 446 -15.14 25.31 3.15
CA GLU A 446 -13.91 24.55 3.41
C GLU A 446 -14.06 23.68 4.66
N THR A 447 -13.70 22.40 4.56
CA THR A 447 -13.70 21.48 5.70
C THR A 447 -12.62 21.82 6.73
N PRO A 448 -12.83 21.52 8.03
CA PRO A 448 -11.85 21.79 9.08
C PRO A 448 -10.47 21.24 8.74
N ALA A 449 -9.43 22.04 8.99
CA ALA A 449 -8.05 21.63 8.77
C ALA A 449 -7.61 20.55 9.79
N ASP A 450 -7.96 20.73 11.06
CA ASP A 450 -7.45 19.95 12.19
C ASP A 450 -8.51 19.01 12.79
N PRO A 451 -8.09 17.88 13.40
CA PRO A 451 -9.01 17.00 14.11
C PRO A 451 -9.61 17.68 15.35
N PRO A 452 -10.79 17.22 15.84
CA PRO A 452 -11.50 17.80 16.99
C PRO A 452 -10.78 17.60 18.33
N VAL A 453 -9.83 16.65 18.36
CA VAL A 453 -8.91 16.39 19.47
C VAL A 453 -7.49 16.44 18.91
N PRO A 454 -6.50 16.97 19.65
CA PRO A 454 -5.10 16.93 19.20
C PRO A 454 -4.67 15.49 18.89
N ASN A 455 -3.84 15.32 17.87
CA ASN A 455 -3.20 14.03 17.63
C ASN A 455 -2.28 13.71 18.81
N THR A 456 -2.50 12.58 19.47
CA THR A 456 -1.63 12.13 20.57
C THR A 456 -1.25 10.67 20.40
N GLN A 457 0.05 10.40 20.52
CA GLN A 457 0.60 9.05 20.60
C GLN A 457 1.45 8.97 21.86
N LEU A 458 1.06 8.08 22.78
CA LEU A 458 1.85 7.66 23.91
C LEU A 458 2.29 6.21 23.65
N GLU A 459 3.58 5.95 23.79
CA GLU A 459 4.20 4.64 23.67
C GLU A 459 5.01 4.40 24.95
N GLU A 460 4.62 3.42 25.74
CA GLU A 460 5.24 3.07 27.02
C GLU A 460 5.78 1.65 26.95
N MET A 461 7.04 1.49 27.35
CA MET A 461 7.75 0.22 27.33
C MET A 461 8.31 -0.08 28.72
N GLU A 462 7.90 -1.19 29.33
CA GLU A 462 8.55 -1.71 30.55
C GLU A 462 9.12 -3.10 30.28
N GLY A 463 10.42 -3.27 30.51
CA GLY A 463 11.11 -4.51 30.17
C GLY A 463 12.34 -4.79 31.01
N LYS A 464 12.96 -5.93 30.71
CA LYS A 464 14.22 -6.36 31.30
C LYS A 464 15.09 -7.06 30.28
N VAL A 465 16.38 -7.05 30.57
CA VAL A 465 17.40 -7.79 29.83
C VAL A 465 17.93 -8.90 30.72
N SER A 466 17.92 -10.13 30.24
CA SER A 466 18.47 -11.26 31.00
C SER A 466 20.00 -11.25 30.99
N ASP A 467 20.59 -11.98 31.93
CA ASP A 467 22.03 -12.28 31.98
C ASP A 467 22.61 -12.92 30.71
N LEU A 468 21.74 -13.50 29.86
CA LEU A 468 22.04 -14.09 28.55
C LEU A 468 21.82 -13.13 27.39
N GLY A 469 21.24 -11.95 27.63
CA GLY A 469 20.98 -10.95 26.59
C GLY A 469 19.64 -11.11 25.89
N LYS A 470 18.73 -11.95 26.41
CA LYS A 470 17.32 -11.99 25.99
C LYS A 470 16.62 -10.73 26.49
N LEU A 471 16.07 -9.94 25.58
CA LEU A 471 15.16 -8.85 25.90
C LEU A 471 13.76 -9.43 26.12
N THR A 472 13.06 -8.94 27.14
CA THR A 472 11.61 -9.11 27.27
C THR A 472 11.03 -7.77 27.67
N VAL A 473 10.16 -7.21 26.83
CA VAL A 473 9.56 -5.88 27.02
C VAL A 473 8.06 -5.95 26.77
N HIS A 474 7.29 -5.38 27.69
CA HIS A 474 5.87 -5.12 27.50
C HIS A 474 5.72 -3.74 26.88
N VAL A 475 5.01 -3.65 25.75
CA VAL A 475 4.78 -2.45 24.96
C VAL A 475 3.31 -2.09 25.08
N HIS A 476 3.01 -0.84 25.43
CA HIS A 476 1.66 -0.28 25.49
C HIS A 476 1.59 1.01 24.64
N TYR A 477 0.67 1.07 23.70
CA TYR A 477 0.33 2.28 22.96
C TYR A 477 -1.02 2.82 23.41
N THR A 478 -1.12 4.13 23.64
CA THR A 478 -2.39 4.87 23.75
C THR A 478 -2.45 5.90 22.62
N LEU A 479 -3.44 5.76 21.73
CA LEU A 479 -3.50 6.54 20.49
C LEU A 479 -4.80 7.34 20.37
N ARG A 480 -4.68 8.61 19.96
CA ARG A 480 -5.80 9.46 19.52
C ARG A 480 -5.49 10.19 18.22
N GLY A 481 -6.51 10.26 17.35
CA GLY A 481 -6.47 11.04 16.12
C GLY A 481 -6.11 10.23 14.86
N ASP A 482 -5.18 10.71 14.04
CA ASP A 482 -4.89 10.14 12.72
C ASP A 482 -4.29 8.73 12.78
N THR A 483 -3.30 8.49 13.64
CA THR A 483 -2.71 7.15 13.86
C THR A 483 -3.74 6.17 14.44
N GLU A 484 -4.62 6.66 15.33
CA GLU A 484 -5.74 5.89 15.88
C GLU A 484 -6.69 5.42 14.76
N LEU A 485 -7.16 6.33 13.89
CA LEU A 485 -8.05 5.98 12.79
C LEU A 485 -7.41 4.92 11.87
N LEU A 486 -6.13 5.11 11.51
CA LEU A 486 -5.41 4.18 10.64
C LEU A 486 -5.37 2.77 11.24
N LEU A 487 -4.96 2.63 12.50
CA LEU A 487 -4.89 1.31 13.15
C LEU A 487 -6.27 0.70 13.38
N ARG A 488 -7.28 1.48 13.80
CA ARG A 488 -8.66 0.99 13.94
C ARG A 488 -9.16 0.38 12.63
N VAL A 489 -8.94 1.04 11.49
CA VAL A 489 -9.34 0.53 10.16
C VAL A 489 -8.61 -0.77 9.80
N ILE A 490 -7.33 -0.91 10.15
CA ILE A 490 -6.56 -2.14 9.91
C ILE A 490 -7.07 -3.28 10.80
N PHE A 491 -7.14 -3.08 12.12
CA PHE A 491 -7.60 -4.10 13.08
C PHE A 491 -9.07 -4.50 12.87
N ARG A 492 -9.92 -3.60 12.34
CA ARG A 492 -11.30 -3.89 11.93
C ARG A 492 -11.39 -4.81 10.71
N LYS A 493 -10.41 -4.77 9.80
CA LYS A 493 -10.38 -5.56 8.55
C LYS A 493 -9.60 -6.87 8.67
N VAL A 494 -8.61 -6.94 9.56
CA VAL A 494 -7.81 -8.15 9.81
C VAL A 494 -8.53 -9.06 10.80
N ALA A 495 -8.63 -10.35 10.50
CA ALA A 495 -9.25 -11.34 11.39
C ALA A 495 -8.47 -11.45 12.72
N ARG A 496 -9.17 -11.58 13.86
CA ARG A 496 -8.55 -11.58 15.21
C ARG A 496 -7.37 -12.57 15.35
N GLN A 497 -7.46 -13.75 14.76
CA GLN A 497 -6.38 -14.75 14.77
C GLN A 497 -5.08 -14.32 14.05
N GLN A 498 -5.11 -13.23 13.28
CA GLN A 498 -3.96 -12.66 12.58
C GLN A 498 -3.45 -11.37 13.26
N TRP A 499 -4.10 -10.90 14.33
CA TRP A 499 -3.70 -9.67 15.03
C TRP A 499 -2.28 -9.78 15.62
N GLU A 500 -1.89 -10.94 16.13
CA GLU A 500 -0.53 -11.18 16.63
C GLU A 500 0.53 -11.02 15.53
N ARG A 501 0.27 -11.57 14.33
CA ARG A 501 1.13 -11.38 13.15
C ARG A 501 1.18 -9.92 12.68
N LEU A 502 0.08 -9.18 12.83
CA LEU A 502 0.04 -7.74 12.54
C LEU A 502 0.90 -6.96 13.55
N ALA A 503 0.74 -7.21 14.85
CA ALA A 503 1.55 -6.61 15.90
C ALA A 503 3.04 -6.96 15.75
N GLN A 504 3.35 -8.22 15.38
CA GLN A 504 4.70 -8.68 15.02
C GLN A 504 5.32 -7.86 13.88
N THR A 505 4.53 -7.53 12.85
CA THR A 505 4.99 -6.71 11.72
C THR A 505 5.17 -5.25 12.14
N MET A 506 4.25 -4.70 12.94
CA MET A 506 4.35 -3.33 13.47
C MET A 506 5.58 -3.18 14.38
N SER A 507 5.80 -4.10 15.31
CA SER A 507 6.95 -4.12 16.22
C SER A 507 8.28 -4.17 15.45
N ALA A 508 8.37 -5.03 14.42
CA ALA A 508 9.55 -5.10 13.56
C ALA A 508 9.81 -3.79 12.78
N LEU A 509 8.77 -3.14 12.25
CA LEU A 509 8.88 -1.83 11.60
C LEU A 509 9.32 -0.71 12.56
N SER A 510 8.96 -0.81 13.85
CA SER A 510 9.43 0.06 14.93
C SER A 510 10.84 -0.29 15.45
N GLY A 511 11.56 -1.22 14.80
CA GLY A 511 12.92 -1.63 15.18
C GLY A 511 12.99 -2.61 16.35
N LEU A 512 11.88 -3.26 16.69
CA LEU A 512 11.75 -4.25 17.77
C LEU A 512 11.29 -5.60 17.18
N ASP A 513 12.20 -6.23 16.45
CA ASP A 513 12.06 -7.49 15.71
C ASP A 513 12.23 -8.74 16.59
N GLY A 514 11.43 -8.85 17.66
CA GLY A 514 11.33 -10.05 18.51
C GLY A 514 9.97 -10.73 18.41
N GLU A 515 9.84 -11.94 18.95
CA GLU A 515 8.58 -12.70 19.02
C GLU A 515 7.53 -11.95 19.84
N VAL A 516 6.35 -11.72 19.26
CA VAL A 516 5.21 -11.05 19.92
C VAL A 516 4.29 -12.05 20.60
N SER A 517 3.95 -11.81 21.87
CA SER A 517 2.97 -12.57 22.66
C SER A 517 2.03 -11.66 23.46
N ASP A 518 1.03 -12.26 24.12
CA ASP A 518 0.12 -11.60 25.08
C ASP A 518 -0.66 -10.40 24.52
N LEU A 519 -0.89 -10.38 23.21
CA LEU A 519 -1.51 -9.27 22.51
C LEU A 519 -2.93 -8.97 23.02
N LYS A 520 -3.16 -7.71 23.39
CA LYS A 520 -4.48 -7.12 23.60
C LYS A 520 -4.60 -5.86 22.76
N ALA A 521 -5.75 -5.66 22.13
CA ALA A 521 -6.11 -4.41 21.48
C ALA A 521 -7.53 -4.02 21.89
N SER A 522 -7.81 -2.72 22.02
CA SER A 522 -9.17 -2.23 22.18
C SER A 522 -10.05 -2.70 21.01
N ASP A 523 -11.36 -2.84 21.23
CA ASP A 523 -12.27 -3.06 20.11
C ASP A 523 -12.23 -1.83 19.18
N PRO A 524 -11.90 -1.98 17.88
CA PRO A 524 -11.84 -0.86 16.95
C PRO A 524 -13.14 -0.04 16.88
N ALA A 525 -14.29 -0.62 17.18
CA ALA A 525 -15.58 0.07 17.21
C ALA A 525 -15.81 0.95 18.45
N VAL A 526 -15.00 0.83 19.51
CA VAL A 526 -15.12 1.69 20.72
C VAL A 526 -14.33 2.99 20.49
N THR A 527 -14.93 3.91 19.74
CA THR A 527 -14.30 5.14 19.22
C THR A 527 -14.24 6.31 20.21
N ARG A 528 -14.99 6.23 21.32
CA ARG A 528 -15.02 7.28 22.36
C ARG A 528 -13.73 7.34 23.18
N GLN A 529 -13.16 6.18 23.48
CA GLN A 529 -11.90 6.03 24.21
C GLN A 529 -10.71 6.04 23.22
N PRO A 530 -9.47 6.25 23.68
CA PRO A 530 -8.28 5.98 22.87
C PRO A 530 -8.29 4.55 22.30
N PHE A 531 -7.56 4.35 21.20
CA PHE A 531 -7.21 3.01 20.76
C PHE A 531 -5.96 2.58 21.52
N GLU A 532 -6.10 1.53 22.31
CA GLU A 532 -5.03 0.96 23.12
C GLU A 532 -4.56 -0.37 22.51
N LEU A 533 -3.24 -0.59 22.53
CA LEU A 533 -2.58 -1.77 21.99
C LEU A 533 -1.45 -2.18 22.93
N GLU A 534 -1.60 -3.33 23.58
CA GLU A 534 -0.63 -3.91 24.51
C GLU A 534 -0.09 -5.23 23.96
N TYR A 535 1.22 -5.46 24.02
CA TYR A 535 1.80 -6.78 23.73
C TYR A 535 3.17 -6.95 24.39
N THR A 536 3.58 -8.20 24.59
CA THR A 536 4.94 -8.56 25.01
C THR A 536 5.80 -8.80 23.76
N VAL A 537 7.06 -8.38 23.79
CA VAL A 537 8.08 -8.78 22.81
C VAL A 537 9.23 -9.49 23.50
N ALA A 538 9.56 -10.69 23.03
CA ALA A 538 10.72 -11.46 23.45
C ALA A 538 11.75 -11.56 22.31
N LYS A 539 12.97 -11.05 22.53
CA LYS A 539 14.07 -11.18 21.57
C LYS A 539 15.28 -11.84 22.21
N ALA A 540 15.53 -13.09 21.86
CA ALA A 540 16.74 -13.82 22.26
C ALA A 540 17.99 -13.13 21.69
N ASN A 541 19.07 -13.09 22.48
CA ASN A 541 20.37 -12.51 22.13
C ASN A 541 20.28 -11.10 21.51
N TYR A 542 19.33 -10.29 21.98
CA TYR A 542 19.25 -8.86 21.70
C TYR A 542 20.54 -8.13 22.16
N PHE A 543 21.20 -8.65 23.22
CA PHE A 543 22.57 -8.30 23.57
C PHE A 543 23.54 -9.44 23.31
N ASP A 544 24.57 -9.15 22.53
CA ASP A 544 25.79 -9.94 22.49
C ASP A 544 26.70 -9.51 23.65
N TRP A 545 26.62 -10.22 24.76
CA TRP A 545 27.44 -9.98 25.93
C TRP A 545 28.90 -10.44 25.80
N SER A 546 29.28 -11.15 24.72
CA SER A 546 30.66 -11.63 24.55
C SER A 546 31.68 -10.52 24.30
N LYS A 547 31.21 -9.32 23.97
CA LYS A 547 32.02 -8.12 23.74
C LYS A 547 32.19 -7.35 25.06
N LYS A 548 33.39 -6.82 25.30
CA LYS A 548 33.67 -5.96 26.48
C LYS A 548 32.77 -4.72 26.55
N LYS A 549 32.34 -4.25 25.38
CA LYS A 549 31.48 -3.09 25.16
C LYS A 549 30.45 -3.45 24.10
N SER A 550 29.17 -3.23 24.41
CA SER A 550 28.05 -3.45 23.50
C SER A 550 27.13 -2.23 23.57
N ASP A 551 26.90 -1.59 22.42
CA ASP A 551 25.97 -0.47 22.35
C ASP A 551 24.52 -0.97 22.22
N LEU A 552 23.66 -0.49 23.10
CA LEU A 552 22.21 -0.66 23.00
C LEU A 552 21.63 0.36 22.02
N ASN A 553 21.21 -0.12 20.87
CA ASN A 553 20.17 0.55 20.08
C ASN A 553 18.83 0.24 20.76
N LEU A 554 18.38 1.10 21.68
CA LEU A 554 17.01 1.02 22.23
C LEU A 554 16.00 0.92 21.08
N PRO A 555 14.87 0.21 21.24
CA PRO A 555 13.81 0.28 20.24
C PRO A 555 13.45 1.75 20.01
N LEU A 556 13.58 2.22 18.76
CA LEU A 556 13.47 3.63 18.43
C LEU A 556 12.05 3.94 17.99
N SER A 557 11.33 4.64 18.86
CA SER A 557 10.13 5.38 18.47
C SER A 557 10.41 6.25 17.25
N GLN A 558 9.67 6.01 16.16
CA GLN A 558 9.75 6.82 14.96
C GLN A 558 8.83 8.02 15.12
N PHE A 559 9.41 9.21 15.25
CA PHE A 559 8.65 10.46 15.20
C PHE A 559 8.34 10.82 13.73
N PRO A 560 7.14 11.38 13.44
CA PRO A 560 6.76 11.79 12.08
C PRO A 560 7.47 13.10 11.68
N LEU A 561 8.77 12.99 11.41
CA LEU A 561 9.59 14.08 10.91
C LEU A 561 9.54 14.10 9.38
N ALA A 562 8.81 15.07 8.83
CA ALA A 562 8.72 15.32 7.40
C ALA A 562 10.08 15.27 6.68
N GLU A 563 10.07 14.76 5.46
CA GLU A 563 11.22 14.90 4.57
C GLU A 563 11.18 16.26 3.88
N ALA A 564 12.35 16.86 3.70
CA ALA A 564 12.54 18.11 2.99
C ALA A 564 13.89 18.07 2.29
N ASP A 565 14.00 18.75 1.17
CA ASP A 565 15.25 18.93 0.44
C ASP A 565 15.56 20.43 0.38
N GLN A 566 16.83 20.77 0.52
CA GLN A 566 17.33 22.14 0.54
C GLN A 566 17.67 22.64 -0.87
N ASP A 567 17.89 21.72 -1.81
CA ASP A 567 18.16 21.99 -3.23
C ASP A 567 16.87 21.90 -4.09
N ASP A 568 15.70 21.86 -3.45
CA ASP A 568 14.39 21.82 -4.12
C ASP A 568 14.07 23.16 -4.78
N THR A 569 14.06 23.18 -6.10
CA THR A 569 13.83 24.39 -6.91
C THR A 569 12.38 24.88 -6.88
N ASP A 570 11.43 24.04 -6.45
CA ASP A 570 10.00 24.33 -6.57
C ASP A 570 9.46 25.19 -5.40
N LEU A 571 10.33 25.56 -4.43
CA LEU A 571 10.01 26.40 -3.26
C LEU A 571 8.74 25.93 -2.52
N GLU A 572 8.53 24.63 -2.38
CA GLU A 572 7.40 24.09 -1.64
C GLU A 572 7.55 24.29 -0.11
N PRO A 573 6.47 24.65 0.61
CA PRO A 573 6.45 24.60 2.07
C PRO A 573 6.76 23.20 2.61
N VAL A 574 7.52 23.12 3.71
CA VAL A 574 7.75 21.86 4.42
C VAL A 574 6.45 21.45 5.13
N LYS A 575 5.85 20.33 4.72
CA LYS A 575 4.56 19.86 5.23
C LYS A 575 4.75 18.86 6.36
N PHE A 576 4.42 19.26 7.59
CA PHE A 576 4.49 18.41 8.79
C PHE A 576 3.26 17.51 8.96
N GLY A 577 2.11 17.95 8.44
CA GLY A 577 0.81 17.37 8.77
C GLY A 577 0.19 18.03 10.01
N PRO A 578 -0.96 17.53 10.50
CA PRO A 578 -1.70 18.17 11.58
C PRO A 578 -0.90 18.23 12.91
N PRO A 579 -1.08 19.27 13.74
CA PRO A 579 -0.40 19.41 15.03
C PRO A 579 -0.64 18.21 15.95
N GLY A 580 0.34 17.88 16.78
CA GLY A 580 0.28 16.68 17.61
C GLY A 580 1.39 16.54 18.64
N GLN A 581 1.18 15.66 19.61
CA GLN A 581 2.13 15.30 20.64
C GLN A 581 2.45 13.80 20.57
N TYR A 582 3.73 13.49 20.46
CA TYR A 582 4.26 12.14 20.42
C TYR A 582 5.17 11.97 21.65
N THR A 583 4.88 11.00 22.50
CA THR A 583 5.58 10.75 23.75
C THR A 583 5.98 9.28 23.82
N TYR A 584 7.26 9.03 24.00
CA TYR A 584 7.85 7.70 24.14
C TYR A 584 8.50 7.59 25.51
N ARG A 585 8.21 6.50 26.23
CA ARG A 585 8.80 6.17 27.52
C ARG A 585 9.31 4.75 27.51
N ILE A 586 10.50 4.56 28.06
CA ILE A 586 11.03 3.22 28.33
C ILE A 586 11.60 3.14 29.74
N LYS A 587 11.33 2.02 30.40
CA LYS A 587 12.01 1.55 31.60
C LYS A 587 12.57 0.15 31.31
N LEU A 588 13.87 -0.01 31.48
CA LEU A 588 14.59 -1.24 31.16
C LEU A 588 15.50 -1.64 32.33
N GLU A 589 15.20 -2.77 32.96
CA GLU A 589 16.10 -3.37 33.96
C GLU A 589 17.26 -4.10 33.28
N LEU A 590 18.49 -3.70 33.60
CA LEU A 590 19.73 -4.29 33.09
C LEU A 590 20.37 -5.22 34.13
N PRO A 591 21.12 -6.27 33.74
CA PRO A 591 21.81 -7.12 34.71
C PRO A 591 22.89 -6.34 35.47
N ALA A 592 22.92 -6.46 36.79
CA ALA A 592 23.80 -5.67 37.68
C ALA A 592 25.32 -5.85 37.45
N LYS A 593 25.74 -6.83 36.64
CA LYS A 593 27.13 -7.06 36.21
C LYS A 593 27.58 -6.17 35.04
N TYR A 594 26.73 -5.23 34.61
CA TYR A 594 27.01 -4.30 33.53
C TYR A 594 26.82 -2.86 33.99
N ALA A 595 27.75 -1.99 33.58
CA ALA A 595 27.62 -0.55 33.70
C ALA A 595 27.05 0.00 32.39
N ALA A 596 25.90 0.66 32.46
CA ALA A 596 25.37 1.41 31.34
C ALA A 596 25.83 2.88 31.40
N HIS A 597 25.97 3.51 30.24
CA HIS A 597 26.19 4.93 30.08
C HIS A 597 24.98 5.51 29.37
N ALA A 598 24.21 6.33 30.09
CA ALA A 598 23.03 6.98 29.56
C ALA A 598 23.41 7.98 28.44
N PRO A 599 22.59 8.12 27.38
CA PRO A 599 22.72 9.19 26.40
C PRO A 599 22.68 10.59 27.03
N LEU A 600 23.20 11.58 26.30
CA LEU A 600 23.12 12.97 26.74
C LEU A 600 21.67 13.47 26.61
N PRO A 601 21.09 14.09 27.65
CA PRO A 601 19.78 14.71 27.54
C PRO A 601 19.83 15.86 26.51
N PHE A 602 18.78 15.98 25.72
CA PHE A 602 18.70 16.95 24.64
C PHE A 602 17.36 17.67 24.68
N SER A 603 17.36 18.98 24.41
CA SER A 603 16.13 19.72 24.19
C SER A 603 16.35 20.77 23.11
N MET A 604 15.35 20.96 22.25
CA MET A 604 15.35 21.99 21.23
C MET A 604 13.94 22.53 21.06
N LYS A 605 13.84 23.85 21.11
CA LYS A 605 12.59 24.57 20.86
C LYS A 605 12.70 25.42 19.61
N ARG A 606 11.59 25.44 18.88
CA ARG A 606 11.23 26.37 17.81
C ARG A 606 9.81 26.86 18.07
N ASP A 607 9.39 27.83 17.28
CA ASP A 607 8.01 28.27 17.21
C ASP A 607 7.08 27.16 16.65
N TYR A 608 7.51 26.46 15.59
CA TYR A 608 6.71 25.40 14.96
C TYR A 608 6.79 24.02 15.64
N ALA A 609 7.84 23.74 16.43
CA ALA A 609 8.05 22.43 17.06
C ALA A 609 8.89 22.50 18.34
N GLU A 610 8.70 21.53 19.22
CA GLU A 610 9.45 21.38 20.46
C GLU A 610 9.82 19.91 20.69
N TYR A 611 11.10 19.63 20.92
CA TYR A 611 11.62 18.30 21.21
C TYR A 611 12.34 18.30 22.55
N GLN A 612 12.09 17.28 23.37
CA GLN A 612 12.73 17.05 24.65
C GLN A 612 13.06 15.56 24.81
N ALA A 613 14.27 15.24 25.25
CA ALA A 613 14.75 13.91 25.54
C ALA A 613 15.49 13.90 26.88
N SER A 614 15.07 13.00 27.76
CA SER A 614 15.68 12.80 29.08
C SER A 614 16.03 11.33 29.27
N TYR A 615 17.16 11.09 29.93
CA TYR A 615 17.73 9.78 30.16
C TYR A 615 18.22 9.72 31.61
N LYS A 616 17.96 8.61 32.30
CA LYS A 616 18.47 8.36 33.65
C LYS A 616 18.91 6.91 33.79
N LEU A 617 19.90 6.70 34.64
CA LEU A 617 20.33 5.38 35.10
C LEU A 617 20.39 5.40 36.62
N GLU A 618 19.53 4.61 37.26
CA GLU A 618 19.42 4.52 38.71
C GLU A 618 19.66 3.05 39.10
N GLY A 619 20.92 2.71 39.42
CA GLY A 619 21.34 1.32 39.63
C GLY A 619 21.27 0.49 38.34
N SER A 620 20.47 -0.58 38.35
CA SER A 620 20.17 -1.41 37.18
C SER A 620 19.14 -0.81 36.23
N ALA A 621 18.32 0.13 36.72
CA ALA A 621 17.17 0.64 36.00
C ALA A 621 17.58 1.78 35.06
N PHE A 622 17.53 1.52 33.76
CA PHE A 622 17.62 2.57 32.74
C PHE A 622 16.21 3.11 32.45
N THR A 623 16.04 4.43 32.42
CA THR A 623 14.80 5.07 31.98
C THR A 623 15.07 6.16 30.96
N ALA A 624 14.14 6.32 30.01
CA ALA A 624 14.16 7.44 29.07
C ALA A 624 12.74 7.94 28.77
N GLU A 625 12.59 9.25 28.60
CA GLU A 625 11.40 9.87 28.02
C GLU A 625 11.84 10.75 26.84
N ARG A 626 11.23 10.54 25.66
CA ARG A 626 11.37 11.40 24.48
C ARG A 626 10.00 11.97 24.11
N LYS A 627 9.94 13.27 23.83
CA LYS A 627 8.71 13.99 23.53
C LYS A 627 8.90 14.93 22.36
N LEU A 628 8.08 14.78 21.32
CA LEU A 628 7.94 15.72 20.22
C LEU A 628 6.55 16.37 20.29
N VAL A 629 6.51 17.70 20.17
CA VAL A 629 5.30 18.48 19.96
C VAL A 629 5.42 19.24 18.64
N LEU A 630 4.56 18.94 17.68
CA LEU A 630 4.39 19.72 16.45
C LEU A 630 3.24 20.70 16.64
N ARG A 631 3.48 21.98 16.34
CA ARG A 631 2.55 23.09 16.59
C ARG A 631 1.94 23.65 15.31
N GLU A 632 2.71 23.64 14.22
CA GLU A 632 2.29 24.11 12.90
C GLU A 632 2.07 22.95 11.93
N ARG A 633 1.31 23.21 10.86
CA ARG A 633 1.01 22.23 9.81
C ARG A 633 2.05 22.17 8.70
N GLU A 634 2.59 23.34 8.38
CA GLU A 634 3.53 23.56 7.30
C GLU A 634 4.45 24.75 7.66
N LEU A 635 5.65 24.78 7.09
CA LEU A 635 6.61 25.85 7.26
C LEU A 635 6.96 26.46 5.89
N PRO A 636 7.02 27.80 5.76
CA PRO A 636 7.42 28.44 4.50
C PRO A 636 8.78 27.92 4.00
N ALA A 637 8.93 27.83 2.67
CA ALA A 637 10.10 27.21 2.02
C ALA A 637 11.43 27.89 2.38
N GLU A 638 11.40 29.20 2.66
CA GLU A 638 12.53 30.00 3.11
C GLU A 638 13.11 29.50 4.45
N ARG A 639 12.32 28.75 5.22
CA ARG A 639 12.72 28.16 6.51
C ARG A 639 13.07 26.67 6.43
N THR A 640 13.10 26.07 5.24
CA THR A 640 13.54 24.67 5.05
C THR A 640 14.93 24.40 5.66
N GLY A 641 15.83 25.39 5.64
CA GLY A 641 17.14 25.30 6.31
C GLY A 641 17.07 25.17 7.83
N ASP A 642 16.20 25.94 8.49
CA ASP A 642 15.95 25.87 9.94
C ASP A 642 15.28 24.53 10.31
N TYR A 643 14.31 24.08 9.50
CA TYR A 643 13.71 22.76 9.68
C TYR A 643 14.71 21.63 9.55
N LEU A 644 15.57 21.63 8.53
CA LEU A 644 16.59 20.60 8.33
C LEU A 644 17.68 20.64 9.42
N ALA A 645 17.90 21.78 10.07
CA ALA A 645 18.72 21.84 11.30
C ALA A 645 18.00 21.17 12.49
N PHE A 646 16.72 21.48 12.72
CA PHE A 646 15.90 20.85 13.76
C PHE A 646 15.81 19.32 13.56
N ARG A 647 15.42 18.87 12.37
CA ARG A 647 15.30 17.45 12.00
C ARG A 647 16.62 16.70 12.22
N ARG A 648 17.76 17.26 11.80
CA ARG A 648 19.07 16.64 12.06
C ARG A 648 19.38 16.54 13.55
N ALA A 649 19.06 17.56 14.34
CA ALA A 649 19.29 17.53 15.79
C ALA A 649 18.45 16.44 16.50
N VAL A 650 17.16 16.32 16.14
CA VAL A 650 16.29 15.25 16.65
C VAL A 650 16.78 13.87 16.20
N LEU A 651 17.14 13.70 14.92
CA LEU A 651 17.71 12.45 14.41
C LEU A 651 19.05 12.09 15.09
N SER A 652 19.88 13.08 15.45
CA SER A 652 21.10 12.85 16.24
C SER A 652 20.80 12.36 17.65
N ASP A 653 19.75 12.87 18.31
CA ASP A 653 19.30 12.33 19.59
C ASP A 653 18.76 10.89 19.46
N LEU A 654 17.93 10.64 18.44
CA LEU A 654 17.41 9.29 18.15
C LEU A 654 18.54 8.29 17.88
N ALA A 655 19.62 8.72 17.23
CA ALA A 655 20.80 7.91 16.94
C ALA A 655 21.72 7.70 18.17
N GLN A 656 21.50 8.36 19.31
CA GLN A 656 22.26 8.08 20.53
C GLN A 656 21.97 6.66 21.03
N ARG A 657 23.02 5.98 21.50
CA ARG A 657 22.96 4.62 22.04
C ARG A 657 23.24 4.62 23.53
N VAL A 658 22.61 3.71 24.29
CA VAL A 658 23.03 3.45 25.67
C VAL A 658 24.24 2.53 25.59
N SER A 659 25.42 2.99 25.97
CA SER A 659 26.61 2.16 25.83
C SER A 659 26.78 1.29 27.07
N ILE A 660 26.80 -0.04 26.90
CA ILE A 660 26.87 -0.98 28.02
C ILE A 660 28.24 -1.67 28.04
N GLU A 661 28.89 -1.63 29.21
CA GLU A 661 30.22 -2.16 29.42
C GLU A 661 30.20 -3.25 30.52
N SER A 662 30.92 -4.34 30.29
CA SER A 662 31.09 -5.40 31.31
C SER A 662 31.97 -4.89 32.44
N THR A 663 31.47 -4.94 33.68
CA THR A 663 32.29 -4.67 34.86
C THR A 663 33.20 -5.85 35.23
N VAL A 664 33.07 -6.97 34.51
CA VAL A 664 33.82 -8.22 34.71
C VAL A 664 34.80 -8.46 33.56
N ALA A 665 36.05 -8.77 33.88
CA ALA A 665 37.09 -9.06 32.90
C ALA A 665 37.01 -10.51 32.39
N GLY A 666 36.38 -10.71 31.23
CA GLY A 666 36.30 -11.99 30.53
C GLY A 666 35.01 -12.12 29.72
N SER A 667 34.91 -13.14 28.86
CA SER A 667 33.63 -13.48 28.24
C SER A 667 32.64 -13.91 29.34
N PRO A 668 31.43 -13.33 29.41
CA PRO A 668 30.52 -13.59 30.53
C PRO A 668 30.08 -15.05 30.51
N ALA A 669 30.40 -15.76 31.61
CA ALA A 669 29.89 -17.09 31.84
C ALA A 669 28.34 -17.03 31.98
N PRO A 670 27.60 -17.93 31.31
CA PRO A 670 26.15 -18.06 31.51
C PRO A 670 25.86 -18.34 33.00
N PRO A 671 24.88 -17.68 33.64
CA PRO A 671 24.63 -17.83 35.08
C PRO A 671 24.31 -19.29 35.48
N PRO A 672 24.71 -19.74 36.69
CA PRO A 672 24.84 -21.17 37.00
C PRO A 672 23.53 -21.97 37.11
N ASN A 673 22.37 -21.33 37.22
CA ASN A 673 21.08 -21.99 37.52
C ASN A 673 20.04 -21.94 36.37
N LEU A 674 20.49 -21.74 35.12
CA LEU A 674 19.62 -21.70 33.93
C LEU A 674 19.06 -23.08 33.59
N LYS A 675 17.84 -23.11 33.03
CA LYS A 675 17.21 -24.33 32.52
C LYS A 675 17.77 -24.73 31.16
N ALA A 676 17.63 -26.01 30.80
CA ALA A 676 18.07 -26.53 29.50
C ALA A 676 17.39 -25.84 28.31
N ASP A 677 16.08 -25.55 28.40
CA ASP A 677 15.34 -24.82 27.34
C ASP A 677 15.95 -23.42 27.10
N GLU A 678 16.17 -22.64 28.17
CA GLU A 678 16.74 -21.28 28.11
C GLU A 678 18.16 -21.26 27.55
N LEU A 679 18.98 -22.25 27.94
CA LEU A 679 20.34 -22.46 27.42
C LEU A 679 20.30 -22.86 25.94
N ASN A 680 19.36 -23.71 25.53
CA ASN A 680 19.18 -24.13 24.14
C ASN A 680 18.69 -22.99 23.24
N GLU A 681 17.67 -22.23 23.65
CA GLU A 681 17.18 -21.05 22.94
C GLU A 681 18.32 -20.05 22.69
N SER A 682 19.04 -19.68 23.76
CA SER A 682 20.09 -18.68 23.70
C SER A 682 21.31 -19.18 22.91
N GLY A 683 21.62 -20.48 23.01
CA GLY A 683 22.67 -21.13 22.25
C GLY A 683 22.36 -21.23 20.75
N TYR A 684 21.11 -21.55 20.40
CA TYR A 684 20.64 -21.57 19.01
C TYR A 684 20.63 -20.15 18.41
N ALA A 685 20.14 -19.15 19.14
CA ALA A 685 20.20 -17.76 18.69
C ALA A 685 21.66 -17.26 18.56
N ALA A 686 22.61 -17.77 19.36
CA ALA A 686 24.02 -17.41 19.25
C ALA A 686 24.65 -18.02 17.99
N LEU A 687 24.23 -19.24 17.63
CA LEU A 687 24.61 -19.90 16.39
C LEU A 687 24.10 -19.13 15.15
N GLN A 688 22.83 -18.69 15.14
CA GLN A 688 22.27 -17.88 14.04
C GLN A 688 23.00 -16.54 13.87
N ASN A 689 23.40 -15.90 14.97
CA ASN A 689 24.17 -14.65 14.96
C ASN A 689 25.69 -14.85 14.70
N GLY A 690 26.15 -16.08 14.39
CA GLY A 690 27.55 -16.38 14.12
C GLY A 690 28.48 -16.38 15.34
N ASN A 691 27.97 -16.24 16.57
CA ASN A 691 28.76 -16.30 17.79
C ASN A 691 28.96 -17.76 18.25
N TYR A 692 29.73 -18.51 17.45
CA TYR A 692 29.96 -19.94 17.66
C TYR A 692 30.61 -20.30 19.02
N PRO A 693 31.54 -19.50 19.60
CA PRO A 693 32.08 -19.77 20.93
C PRO A 693 31.01 -19.74 22.03
N LEU A 694 30.13 -18.73 22.03
CA LEU A 694 29.03 -18.62 22.99
C LEU A 694 27.98 -19.72 22.74
N ALA A 695 27.67 -20.01 21.48
CA ALA A 695 26.77 -21.10 21.10
C ALA A 695 27.26 -22.45 21.67
N LEU A 696 28.53 -22.81 21.45
CA LEU A 696 29.11 -24.04 22.03
C LEU A 696 29.05 -24.05 23.56
N GLN A 697 29.35 -22.94 24.23
CA GLN A 697 29.32 -22.87 25.68
C GLN A 697 27.90 -23.11 26.24
N LEU A 698 26.91 -22.45 25.65
CA LEU A 698 25.51 -22.56 26.06
C LEU A 698 24.94 -23.96 25.76
N LEU A 699 25.20 -24.48 24.56
CA LEU A 699 24.64 -25.75 24.10
C LEU A 699 25.28 -26.97 24.77
N LYS A 700 26.60 -26.93 25.06
CA LYS A 700 27.25 -27.92 25.94
C LYS A 700 26.57 -27.97 27.29
N ARG A 701 26.33 -26.81 27.89
CA ARG A 701 25.69 -26.76 29.20
C ARG A 701 24.20 -27.12 29.16
N ALA A 702 23.49 -26.85 28.07
CA ALA A 702 22.12 -27.32 27.88
C ALA A 702 22.04 -28.85 27.97
N VAL A 703 22.95 -29.56 27.28
CA VAL A 703 23.00 -31.04 27.31
C VAL A 703 23.61 -31.62 28.61
N GLU A 704 24.35 -30.84 29.39
CA GLU A 704 24.77 -31.21 30.75
C GLU A 704 23.62 -31.08 31.76
N VAL A 705 22.78 -30.03 31.63
CA VAL A 705 21.63 -29.77 32.51
C VAL A 705 20.46 -30.71 32.22
N ASP A 706 20.17 -30.98 30.95
CA ASP A 706 19.25 -32.04 30.53
C ASP A 706 19.84 -32.85 29.36
N PRO A 707 20.47 -34.01 29.65
CA PRO A 707 20.99 -34.91 28.63
C PRO A 707 19.93 -35.49 27.68
N LYS A 708 18.63 -35.33 27.98
CA LYS A 708 17.50 -35.76 27.13
C LYS A 708 16.74 -34.58 26.50
N HIS A 709 17.30 -33.37 26.52
CA HIS A 709 16.66 -32.20 25.96
C HIS A 709 16.42 -32.36 24.45
N LYS A 710 15.16 -32.15 24.03
CA LYS A 710 14.64 -32.54 22.70
C LYS A 710 15.37 -31.95 21.50
N LEU A 711 16.13 -30.86 21.63
CA LEU A 711 16.79 -30.18 20.51
C LEU A 711 18.27 -29.82 20.76
N ALA A 712 18.78 -30.02 21.98
CA ALA A 712 20.06 -29.41 22.37
C ALA A 712 21.26 -30.12 21.75
N TRP A 713 21.18 -31.45 21.60
CA TRP A 713 22.23 -32.22 20.94
C TRP A 713 22.32 -31.91 19.43
N ASN A 714 21.18 -31.76 18.74
CA ASN A 714 21.15 -31.30 17.33
C ASN A 714 21.79 -29.91 17.18
N ASN A 715 21.39 -28.96 18.04
CA ASN A 715 21.90 -27.60 18.00
C ASN A 715 23.39 -27.55 18.34
N LEU A 716 23.86 -28.33 19.32
CA LEU A 716 25.27 -28.48 19.64
C LEU A 716 26.06 -29.05 18.46
N GLY A 717 25.54 -30.07 17.79
CA GLY A 717 26.10 -30.61 16.54
C GLY A 717 26.22 -29.54 15.46
N ASN A 718 25.18 -28.74 15.25
CA ASN A 718 25.19 -27.63 14.28
C ASN A 718 26.24 -26.57 14.64
N ALA A 719 26.45 -26.27 15.93
CA ALA A 719 27.46 -25.31 16.39
C ALA A 719 28.90 -25.82 16.22
N TYR A 720 29.14 -27.13 16.32
CA TYR A 720 30.42 -27.74 15.93
C TYR A 720 30.61 -27.74 14.41
N LEU A 721 29.57 -28.11 13.66
CA LEU A 721 29.62 -28.21 12.20
C LEU A 721 29.86 -26.83 11.54
N ALA A 722 29.31 -25.75 12.11
CA ALA A 722 29.59 -24.37 11.70
C ALA A 722 31.06 -23.96 11.89
N GLN A 723 31.76 -24.54 12.87
CA GLN A 723 33.21 -24.41 13.05
C GLN A 723 34.03 -25.45 12.28
N ARG A 724 33.38 -26.26 11.44
CA ARG A 724 33.95 -27.40 10.70
C ARG A 724 34.56 -28.50 11.59
N ASP A 725 34.15 -28.59 12.86
CA ASP A 725 34.55 -29.67 13.77
C ASP A 725 33.61 -30.88 13.59
N THR A 726 33.80 -31.61 12.48
CA THR A 726 33.07 -32.85 12.16
C THR A 726 33.20 -33.91 13.27
N LYS A 727 34.39 -33.99 13.88
CA LYS A 727 34.73 -34.96 14.94
C LYS A 727 33.91 -34.77 16.21
N ALA A 728 33.57 -33.52 16.56
CA ALA A 728 32.68 -33.24 17.69
C ALA A 728 31.19 -33.17 17.27
N ALA A 729 30.89 -32.80 16.03
CA ALA A 729 29.52 -32.75 15.51
C ALA A 729 28.86 -34.13 15.41
N ILE A 730 29.55 -35.13 14.85
CA ILE A 730 29.02 -36.49 14.63
C ILE A 730 28.54 -37.15 15.94
N PRO A 731 29.32 -37.17 17.04
CA PRO A 731 28.85 -37.67 18.34
C PRO A 731 27.63 -36.92 18.89
N ALA A 732 27.53 -35.60 18.67
CA ALA A 732 26.40 -34.81 19.14
C ALA A 732 25.11 -35.17 18.36
N TYR A 733 25.16 -35.31 17.04
CA TYR A 733 24.00 -35.78 16.26
C TYR A 733 23.60 -37.23 16.61
N ASN A 734 24.57 -38.13 16.83
CA ASN A 734 24.28 -39.48 17.31
C ASN A 734 23.59 -39.46 18.68
N LYS A 735 23.97 -38.56 19.59
CA LYS A 735 23.25 -38.36 20.86
C LYS A 735 21.85 -37.78 20.68
N GLN A 736 21.63 -36.88 19.72
CA GLN A 736 20.28 -36.43 19.36
C GLN A 736 19.41 -37.62 18.92
N ILE A 737 19.95 -38.51 18.07
CA ILE A 737 19.25 -39.69 17.57
C ILE A 737 18.95 -40.70 18.70
N GLU A 738 19.88 -40.91 19.64
CA GLU A 738 19.62 -41.72 20.84
C GLU A 738 18.49 -41.16 21.72
N VAL A 739 18.38 -39.84 21.83
CA VAL A 739 17.35 -39.14 22.61
C VAL A 739 16.01 -39.09 21.87
N SER A 740 16.04 -38.91 20.55
CA SER A 740 14.87 -38.79 19.67
C SER A 740 15.13 -39.50 18.34
N PRO A 741 14.86 -40.82 18.23
CA PRO A 741 15.12 -41.60 17.02
C PRO A 741 14.32 -41.19 15.77
N TYR A 742 13.30 -40.34 15.94
CA TYR A 742 12.47 -39.79 14.86
C TYR A 742 12.57 -38.26 14.80
N ASP A 743 13.72 -37.69 15.21
CA ASP A 743 13.98 -36.25 15.06
C ASP A 743 13.96 -35.84 13.58
N GLN A 744 13.23 -34.77 13.28
CA GLN A 744 13.00 -34.29 11.92
C GLN A 744 14.24 -33.70 11.22
N TYR A 745 15.39 -33.56 11.87
CA TYR A 745 16.61 -32.98 11.28
C TYR A 745 17.90 -33.77 11.56
N ALA A 746 17.93 -34.61 12.59
CA ALA A 746 19.17 -35.18 13.12
C ALA A 746 19.92 -36.07 12.12
N TYR A 747 19.22 -36.93 11.37
CA TYR A 747 19.85 -37.80 10.38
C TYR A 747 20.34 -37.02 9.16
N ASN A 748 19.61 -35.99 8.69
CA ASN A 748 20.09 -35.07 7.66
C ASN A 748 21.38 -34.36 8.08
N ASN A 749 21.41 -33.84 9.32
CA ASN A 749 22.57 -33.10 9.82
C ASN A 749 23.77 -34.01 10.09
N LEU A 750 23.54 -35.26 10.53
CA LEU A 750 24.56 -36.30 10.60
C LEU A 750 25.13 -36.64 9.22
N GLY A 751 24.27 -36.78 8.20
CA GLY A 751 24.69 -37.00 6.81
C GLY A 751 25.56 -35.86 6.28
N ARG A 752 25.16 -34.61 6.52
CA ARG A 752 25.97 -33.42 6.20
C ARG A 752 27.31 -33.41 6.93
N ALA A 753 27.37 -33.87 8.17
CA ALA A 753 28.62 -33.95 8.93
C ALA A 753 29.58 -35.01 8.36
N TYR A 754 29.08 -36.20 8.02
CA TYR A 754 29.88 -37.23 7.34
C TYR A 754 30.32 -36.81 5.93
N TRP A 755 29.46 -36.12 5.17
CA TRP A 755 29.81 -35.55 3.86
C TRP A 755 30.94 -34.52 3.97
N MET A 756 30.87 -33.59 4.95
CA MET A 756 31.96 -32.65 5.22
C MET A 756 33.27 -33.34 5.66
N ASP A 757 33.18 -34.52 6.30
CA ASP A 757 34.33 -35.37 6.67
C ASP A 757 34.82 -36.26 5.51
N ARG A 758 34.17 -36.18 4.32
CA ARG A 758 34.37 -37.04 3.13
C ARG A 758 34.11 -38.54 3.36
N ASN A 759 33.35 -38.89 4.40
CA ASN A 759 32.90 -40.25 4.67
C ASN A 759 31.56 -40.51 3.97
N TYR A 760 31.59 -40.60 2.64
CA TYR A 760 30.39 -40.64 1.81
C TYR A 760 29.49 -41.86 2.09
N ASP A 761 30.03 -43.03 2.44
CA ASP A 761 29.22 -44.22 2.72
C ASP A 761 28.34 -44.07 3.97
N GLU A 762 28.86 -43.49 5.05
CA GLU A 762 28.07 -43.20 6.26
C GLU A 762 27.12 -42.01 6.03
N ALA A 763 27.52 -41.04 5.19
CA ALA A 763 26.63 -39.95 4.79
C ALA A 763 25.40 -40.46 4.01
N VAL A 764 25.58 -41.37 3.04
CA VAL A 764 24.48 -42.05 2.33
C VAL A 764 23.52 -42.74 3.30
N LYS A 765 24.05 -43.50 4.27
CA LYS A 765 23.20 -44.18 5.27
C LYS A 765 22.39 -43.19 6.09
N ALA A 766 23.02 -42.12 6.59
CA ALA A 766 22.35 -41.10 7.39
C ALA A 766 21.26 -40.37 6.58
N PHE A 767 21.54 -39.94 5.34
CA PHE A 767 20.52 -39.32 4.49
C PHE A 767 19.36 -40.27 4.14
N ARG A 768 19.63 -41.55 3.87
CA ARG A 768 18.56 -42.54 3.63
C ARG A 768 17.70 -42.78 4.88
N GLN A 769 18.30 -42.83 6.07
CA GLN A 769 17.55 -42.91 7.33
C GLN A 769 16.68 -41.66 7.56
N GLN A 770 17.16 -40.46 7.20
CA GLN A 770 16.31 -39.26 7.20
C GLN A 770 15.11 -39.41 6.26
N ILE A 771 15.31 -39.92 5.05
CA ILE A 771 14.24 -40.15 4.06
C ILE A 771 13.27 -41.25 4.54
N GLU A 772 13.73 -42.25 5.31
CA GLU A 772 12.85 -43.24 5.95
C GLU A 772 12.00 -42.61 7.08
N VAL A 773 12.56 -41.67 7.85
CA VAL A 773 11.83 -40.91 8.89
C VAL A 773 10.84 -39.90 8.27
N ASN A 774 11.22 -39.25 7.17
CA ASN A 774 10.39 -38.32 6.42
C ASN A 774 10.61 -38.45 4.89
N PRO A 775 9.77 -39.23 4.19
CA PRO A 775 9.89 -39.44 2.74
C PRO A 775 9.64 -38.21 1.86
N LEU A 776 9.27 -37.07 2.45
CA LEU A 776 9.06 -35.79 1.77
C LEU A 776 10.07 -34.72 2.24
N ASP A 777 11.17 -35.13 2.90
CA ASP A 777 12.25 -34.21 3.25
C ASP A 777 13.06 -33.81 2.01
N ARG A 778 12.64 -32.69 1.41
CA ARG A 778 13.33 -32.01 0.31
C ARG A 778 14.83 -31.81 0.57
N SER A 779 15.21 -31.44 1.80
CA SER A 779 16.61 -31.18 2.13
C SER A 779 17.41 -32.47 2.17
N ALA A 780 16.82 -33.58 2.63
CA ALA A 780 17.47 -34.89 2.62
C ALA A 780 17.74 -35.38 1.19
N HIS A 781 16.72 -35.34 0.31
CA HIS A 781 16.87 -35.67 -1.10
C HIS A 781 17.87 -34.77 -1.82
N GLY A 782 17.79 -33.45 -1.61
CA GLY A 782 18.70 -32.48 -2.19
C GLY A 782 20.15 -32.69 -1.75
N ASN A 783 20.40 -32.81 -0.45
CA ASN A 783 21.74 -33.04 0.09
C ASN A 783 22.33 -34.38 -0.38
N LEU A 784 21.54 -35.46 -0.40
CA LEU A 784 21.97 -36.77 -0.90
C LEU A 784 22.34 -36.72 -2.39
N GLY A 785 21.50 -36.08 -3.20
CA GLY A 785 21.73 -35.91 -4.63
C GLY A 785 22.94 -35.03 -4.94
N THR A 786 23.08 -33.86 -4.30
CA THR A 786 24.26 -32.99 -4.43
C THR A 786 25.55 -33.70 -4.00
N MET A 787 25.51 -34.46 -2.90
CA MET A 787 26.65 -35.27 -2.47
C MET A 787 27.01 -36.38 -3.47
N TYR A 788 26.01 -37.04 -4.08
CA TYR A 788 26.27 -38.00 -5.15
C TYR A 788 26.91 -37.34 -6.39
N ALA A 789 26.50 -36.12 -6.75
CA ALA A 789 27.12 -35.36 -7.84
C ALA A 789 28.58 -35.00 -7.52
N GLU A 790 28.88 -34.51 -6.31
CA GLU A 790 30.27 -34.30 -5.86
C GLU A 790 31.09 -35.59 -5.82
N TRP A 791 30.45 -36.74 -5.57
CA TRP A 791 31.09 -38.06 -5.59
C TRP A 791 31.12 -38.71 -6.98
N HIS A 792 30.75 -37.97 -8.03
CA HIS A 792 30.69 -38.40 -9.44
C HIS A 792 29.76 -39.60 -9.71
N LYS A 793 28.73 -39.78 -8.87
CA LYS A 793 27.67 -40.79 -9.00
C LYS A 793 26.42 -40.16 -9.61
N TYR A 794 26.55 -39.73 -10.87
CA TYR A 794 25.58 -38.83 -11.49
C TYR A 794 24.20 -39.45 -11.74
N ASP A 795 24.12 -40.77 -11.97
CA ASP A 795 22.84 -41.49 -12.11
C ASP A 795 22.06 -41.46 -10.78
N GLU A 796 22.71 -41.78 -9.65
CA GLU A 796 22.07 -41.67 -8.34
C GLU A 796 21.81 -40.21 -7.93
N ALA A 797 22.67 -39.28 -8.35
CA ALA A 797 22.47 -37.85 -8.11
C ALA A 797 21.18 -37.33 -8.79
N ALA A 798 21.02 -37.59 -10.09
CA ALA A 798 19.85 -37.19 -10.85
C ALA A 798 18.56 -37.76 -10.23
N GLY A 799 18.54 -39.04 -9.89
CA GLY A 799 17.36 -39.69 -9.32
C GLY A 799 16.91 -39.15 -7.93
N GLU A 800 17.82 -38.59 -7.13
CA GLU A 800 17.45 -37.92 -5.87
C GLU A 800 17.17 -36.42 -6.07
N LEU A 801 17.86 -35.75 -7.00
CA LEU A 801 17.62 -34.35 -7.35
C LEU A 801 16.28 -34.14 -8.07
N GLU A 802 15.86 -35.07 -8.94
CA GLU A 802 14.51 -35.10 -9.53
C GLU A 802 13.41 -35.06 -8.46
N LYS A 803 13.58 -35.78 -7.35
CA LYS A 803 12.65 -35.79 -6.21
C LYS A 803 12.71 -34.47 -5.45
N ALA A 804 13.90 -33.96 -5.17
CA ALA A 804 14.10 -32.68 -4.48
C ALA A 804 13.47 -31.51 -5.26
N VAL A 805 13.66 -31.48 -6.59
CA VAL A 805 13.03 -30.53 -7.52
C VAL A 805 11.51 -30.71 -7.56
N SER A 806 11.00 -31.95 -7.57
CA SER A 806 9.55 -32.19 -7.52
C SER A 806 8.90 -31.67 -6.22
N LEU A 807 9.66 -31.55 -5.13
CA LEU A 807 9.22 -31.00 -3.85
C LEU A 807 9.43 -29.48 -3.72
N ALA A 808 10.32 -28.87 -4.52
CA ALA A 808 10.43 -27.43 -4.69
C ALA A 808 10.93 -27.09 -6.11
N PRO A 809 10.01 -26.90 -7.08
CA PRO A 809 10.40 -26.67 -8.48
C PRO A 809 11.14 -25.34 -8.67
N ASP A 810 10.89 -24.37 -7.78
CA ASP A 810 11.39 -23.00 -7.84
C ASP A 810 12.75 -22.80 -7.12
N ASP A 811 13.49 -23.86 -6.75
CA ASP A 811 14.84 -23.74 -6.16
C ASP A 811 15.93 -23.81 -7.24
N PRO A 812 16.59 -22.69 -7.60
CA PRO A 812 17.56 -22.67 -8.70
C PRO A 812 18.79 -23.53 -8.44
N LEU A 813 19.18 -23.73 -7.17
CA LEU A 813 20.37 -24.51 -6.83
C LEU A 813 20.14 -26.01 -7.07
N LEU A 814 18.94 -26.50 -6.77
CA LEU A 814 18.56 -27.87 -7.08
C LEU A 814 18.45 -28.10 -8.59
N GLN A 815 17.88 -27.14 -9.33
CA GLN A 815 17.79 -27.19 -10.80
C GLN A 815 19.17 -27.19 -11.49
N VAL A 816 20.08 -26.30 -11.06
CA VAL A 816 21.46 -26.28 -11.58
C VAL A 816 22.19 -27.59 -11.28
N THR A 817 22.12 -28.09 -10.05
CA THR A 817 22.80 -29.35 -9.68
C THR A 817 22.23 -30.56 -10.45
N LEU A 818 20.92 -30.55 -10.73
CA LEU A 818 20.27 -31.56 -11.58
C LEU A 818 20.72 -31.45 -13.04
N GLY A 819 20.81 -30.23 -13.58
CA GLY A 819 21.32 -29.95 -14.92
C GLY A 819 22.77 -30.41 -15.09
N ASP A 820 23.65 -30.08 -14.14
CA ASP A 820 25.04 -30.54 -14.09
C ASP A 820 25.13 -32.07 -14.04
N SER A 821 24.26 -32.73 -13.25
CA SER A 821 24.19 -34.18 -13.19
C SER A 821 23.79 -34.80 -14.54
N TYR A 822 22.79 -34.22 -15.22
CA TYR A 822 22.40 -34.66 -16.57
C TYR A 822 23.49 -34.40 -17.63
N LEU A 823 24.21 -33.28 -17.59
CA LEU A 823 25.35 -33.03 -18.50
C LEU A 823 26.43 -34.12 -18.35
N ASN A 824 26.77 -34.48 -17.12
CA ASN A 824 27.76 -35.52 -16.86
C ASN A 824 27.29 -36.93 -17.26
N LEU A 825 25.98 -37.12 -17.47
CA LEU A 825 25.39 -38.33 -18.05
C LEU A 825 25.19 -38.26 -19.58
N GLY A 826 25.56 -37.15 -20.23
CA GLY A 826 25.30 -36.91 -21.66
C GLY A 826 23.82 -36.76 -22.01
N GLN A 827 22.97 -36.35 -21.06
CA GLN A 827 21.54 -36.13 -21.22
C GLN A 827 21.25 -34.64 -21.52
N ASP A 828 21.91 -34.11 -22.54
CA ASP A 828 22.00 -32.66 -22.84
C ASP A 828 20.64 -31.95 -22.91
N GLU A 829 19.61 -32.58 -23.52
CA GLU A 829 18.26 -32.01 -23.61
C GLU A 829 17.61 -31.81 -22.23
N LYS A 830 17.80 -32.77 -21.30
CA LYS A 830 17.27 -32.65 -19.94
C LYS A 830 18.07 -31.65 -19.11
N ALA A 831 19.38 -31.60 -19.32
CA ALA A 831 20.24 -30.62 -18.67
C ALA A 831 19.81 -29.20 -19.03
N LEU A 832 19.61 -28.94 -20.32
CA LEU A 832 19.19 -27.64 -20.83
C LEU A 832 17.81 -27.22 -20.27
N ALA A 833 16.85 -28.16 -20.22
CA ALA A 833 15.55 -27.91 -19.60
C ALA A 833 15.64 -27.60 -18.09
N ALA A 834 16.55 -28.24 -17.35
CA ALA A 834 16.78 -27.95 -15.94
C ALA A 834 17.43 -26.57 -15.74
N PHE A 835 18.40 -26.19 -16.58
CA PHE A 835 19.01 -24.85 -16.54
C PHE A 835 18.03 -23.74 -16.94
N ASP A 836 17.19 -23.94 -17.96
CA ASP A 836 16.15 -22.99 -18.35
C ASP A 836 15.14 -22.75 -17.20
N HIS A 837 14.86 -23.78 -16.39
CA HIS A 837 13.99 -23.68 -15.22
C HIS A 837 14.68 -23.07 -13.98
N ALA A 838 16.00 -22.83 -14.02
CA ALA A 838 16.75 -22.18 -12.94
C ALA A 838 16.77 -20.63 -13.05
N VAL A 839 16.20 -20.07 -14.12
CA VAL A 839 16.22 -18.62 -14.48
C VAL A 839 14.83 -17.97 -14.35
#